data_AF-A0A7J7MID5-F1
#
_entry.id   AF-A0A7J7MID5-F1
#
_cell.length_a   1.000
_cell.length_b   1.000
_cell.length_c   1.000
_cell.angle_alpha   90.00
_cell.angle_beta   90.00
_cell.angle_gamma   90.00
#
_symmetry.space_group_name_H-M   'P 1'
#
loop_
_entity.id
_entity.type
_entity.pdbx_description
1 polymer ?
#
loop_
_entity_poly.entity_id
_entity_poly.type
_entity_poly.pdbx_seq_one_letter_code
_entity_poly.pdbx_strand_id
1 'polypeptide(L)'
;MADQKNIINITAEDLKSHNKPGDLWISIQGKVYNVTNWAKDHPGGASPLMNLAGQDVTNAFVAFHPATAWKHLDEFFIGYLSDYHVSDVSRDYRRLISEFTKAGLFDKKGHGVFITMCSIVVMLVVSVCGVLLCDDVWVHLCCGGLMGFIWIQSGWLGHDSGHYQIMSSRGYNRFAQVLTGNCLSGISIAWWKWNHNAHHIACNSLEFDPDLQHMPFFAVSSSLFSSLRSYFYERKMNFDAVTRFLVSYQHWTFYPVMCLARLNLFGQSFVLLSSKRSVPNRIQEIIGILVFWIWFPLVVSFLPNWGERVMFVLASFAVTGVQHVQFCLNHFSSSVYVGPPVGNNWFENQTKGTLNITCPSWMDWFHGGLQYQIEHHLFPRLPRCNLRKISPYVRELCKKHNMPYLSVSFLEANVLTIGTLRTAALQARDITNPIPKNLVWEAATSSFASQISLGARISVRDNQTWVSDNRTFAIGFVPTGTNNHFQLAIWYNELPGDQTVVWSPNRNSPVGKDAILELDDTGNLVLIDDKTTVWASNTSNAGVKMATFSESGNFILCSATLRRVWQSFSHPSDTLLPGQPLTVSLELTSSKSPLHEGYYALNMLQEPTSLSLALTYNPPESYDPSDSHTNYSYWSGPEISNVTGDVVALMDKAGSFGIVYGVSSDGIVYVYKNDADNGSLSSAGNRTVTGSDLRRLTLETNGNLRMYRWDNDVNGSRQWVPEWAAVSNPCDIAGVLSILLCYSLLRCRTHHQCLRQYWS
;
A
#
# COMPACT_ATOMS: atom_id res chain seq x y z
N MET A 1 -30.23 -42.79 -17.14
CA MET A 1 -29.42 -42.87 -15.91
C MET A 1 -28.13 -42.16 -16.22
N ALA A 2 -27.97 -40.91 -15.77
CA ALA A 2 -26.74 -40.14 -15.98
C ALA A 2 -25.77 -40.50 -14.85
N ASP A 3 -24.54 -40.87 -15.23
CA ASP A 3 -23.48 -41.32 -14.33
C ASP A 3 -23.32 -40.42 -13.11
N GLN A 4 -23.36 -41.03 -11.92
CA GLN A 4 -22.85 -40.44 -10.68
C GLN A 4 -21.34 -40.19 -10.86
N LYS A 5 -20.97 -39.05 -11.45
CA LYS A 5 -19.63 -38.48 -11.24
C LYS A 5 -19.46 -38.37 -9.73
N ASN A 6 -18.52 -39.14 -9.16
CA ASN A 6 -18.09 -38.97 -7.77
C ASN A 6 -17.78 -37.48 -7.57
N ILE A 7 -18.66 -36.78 -6.85
CA ILE A 7 -18.51 -35.36 -6.59
C ILE A 7 -17.32 -35.22 -5.64
N ILE A 8 -16.20 -34.74 -6.16
CA ILE A 8 -14.96 -34.57 -5.41
C ILE A 8 -15.11 -33.31 -4.55
N ASN A 9 -14.90 -33.44 -3.25
CA ASN A 9 -14.64 -32.30 -2.38
C ASN A 9 -13.17 -31.94 -2.50
N ILE A 10 -12.90 -30.73 -2.98
CA ILE A 10 -11.56 -30.21 -3.26
C ILE A 10 -11.28 -29.14 -2.21
N THR A 11 -10.13 -29.18 -1.54
CA THR A 11 -9.75 -28.11 -0.59
C THR A 11 -9.15 -26.91 -1.34
N ALA A 12 -9.13 -25.72 -0.74
CA ALA A 12 -8.42 -24.59 -1.34
C ALA A 12 -6.93 -24.86 -1.54
N GLU A 13 -6.31 -25.69 -0.71
CA GLU A 13 -4.90 -26.06 -0.88
C GLU A 13 -4.70 -26.98 -2.10
N ASP A 14 -5.60 -27.95 -2.31
CA ASP A 14 -5.61 -28.76 -3.52
C ASP A 14 -5.79 -27.87 -4.76
N LEU A 15 -6.77 -26.96 -4.73
CA LEU A 15 -7.02 -26.03 -5.83
C LEU A 15 -5.78 -25.22 -6.20
N LYS A 16 -5.06 -24.67 -5.21
CA LYS A 16 -3.83 -23.88 -5.43
C LYS A 16 -2.73 -24.65 -6.17
N SER A 17 -2.68 -25.97 -6.04
CA SER A 17 -1.68 -26.79 -6.72
C SER A 17 -1.87 -26.84 -8.25
N HIS A 18 -3.09 -26.61 -8.73
CA HIS A 18 -3.50 -26.63 -10.14
C HIS A 18 -3.37 -25.26 -10.81
N ASN A 19 -2.15 -24.73 -10.85
CA ASN A 19 -1.83 -23.36 -11.26
C ASN A 19 -0.82 -23.23 -12.43
N LYS A 20 -0.67 -24.27 -13.27
CA LYS A 20 0.38 -24.33 -14.30
C LYS A 20 -0.16 -24.57 -15.71
N PRO A 21 0.62 -24.25 -16.77
CA PRO A 21 0.31 -24.72 -18.11
C PRO A 21 0.19 -26.25 -18.16
N GLY A 22 -0.94 -26.76 -18.62
CA GLY A 22 -1.23 -28.21 -18.63
C GLY A 22 -1.89 -28.75 -17.36
N ASP A 23 -2.07 -27.91 -16.33
CA ASP A 23 -2.84 -28.24 -15.13
C ASP A 23 -3.41 -26.96 -14.48
N LEU A 24 -4.61 -26.57 -14.92
CA LEU A 24 -5.23 -25.28 -14.65
C LEU A 24 -6.66 -25.44 -14.16
N TRP A 25 -6.88 -25.26 -12.86
CA TRP A 25 -8.21 -25.28 -12.25
C TRP A 25 -8.56 -23.91 -11.68
N ILE A 26 -9.86 -23.59 -11.63
CA ILE A 26 -10.40 -22.36 -11.03
C ILE A 26 -11.67 -22.66 -10.24
N SER A 27 -11.96 -21.85 -9.22
CA SER A 27 -13.25 -21.86 -8.52
C SER A 27 -14.14 -20.70 -8.95
N ILE A 28 -15.43 -20.97 -9.20
CA ILE A 28 -16.46 -19.95 -9.41
C ILE A 28 -17.68 -20.34 -8.57
N GLN A 29 -18.04 -19.50 -7.60
CA GLN A 29 -19.13 -19.73 -6.64
C GLN A 29 -19.00 -21.06 -5.86
N GLY A 30 -17.77 -21.41 -5.47
CA GLY A 30 -17.50 -22.64 -4.71
C GLY A 30 -17.57 -23.92 -5.54
N LYS A 31 -17.77 -23.81 -6.86
CA LYS A 31 -17.63 -24.92 -7.81
C LYS A 31 -16.26 -24.86 -8.45
N VAL A 32 -15.59 -25.99 -8.58
CA VAL A 32 -14.26 -26.10 -9.19
C VAL A 32 -14.38 -26.62 -10.62
N TYR A 33 -13.64 -25.98 -11.52
CA TYR A 33 -13.64 -26.24 -12.95
C TYR A 33 -12.22 -26.51 -13.45
N ASN A 34 -12.04 -27.62 -14.17
CA ASN A 34 -10.81 -27.89 -14.89
C ASN A 34 -10.87 -27.25 -16.28
N VAL A 35 -10.16 -26.14 -16.45
CA VAL A 35 -10.14 -25.34 -17.68
C VAL A 35 -8.85 -25.52 -18.49
N THR A 36 -8.02 -26.50 -18.13
CA THR A 36 -6.72 -26.79 -18.76
C THR A 36 -6.78 -26.82 -20.28
N ASN A 37 -7.69 -27.64 -20.82
CA ASN A 37 -7.81 -27.81 -22.28
C ASN A 37 -8.49 -26.62 -22.96
N TRP A 38 -9.30 -25.86 -22.21
CA TRP A 38 -10.06 -24.73 -22.73
C TRP A 38 -9.26 -23.42 -22.73
N ALA A 39 -8.17 -23.33 -21.96
CA ALA A 39 -7.40 -22.09 -21.82
C ALA A 39 -6.92 -21.49 -23.16
N LYS A 40 -6.59 -22.34 -24.14
CA LYS A 40 -6.20 -21.94 -25.50
C LYS A 40 -7.36 -21.41 -26.36
N ASP A 41 -8.59 -21.82 -26.04
CA ASP A 41 -9.81 -21.51 -26.77
C ASP A 41 -10.62 -20.40 -26.09
N HIS A 42 -10.22 -19.99 -24.87
CA HIS A 42 -10.82 -18.88 -24.14
C HIS A 42 -10.79 -17.59 -25.00
N PRO A 43 -11.92 -16.91 -25.25
CA PRO A 43 -11.99 -15.74 -26.14
C PRO A 43 -11.11 -14.54 -25.73
N GLY A 44 -10.80 -14.42 -24.45
CA GLY A 44 -9.86 -13.43 -23.89
C GLY A 44 -8.39 -13.88 -23.91
N GLY A 45 -8.09 -15.06 -24.44
CA GLY A 45 -6.79 -15.72 -24.41
C GLY A 45 -6.52 -16.47 -23.11
N ALA A 46 -5.40 -17.20 -23.07
CA ALA A 46 -5.00 -18.04 -21.94
C ALA A 46 -4.45 -17.25 -20.73
N SER A 47 -3.92 -16.05 -20.95
CA SER A 47 -3.25 -15.26 -19.89
C SER A 47 -4.17 -14.87 -18.72
N PRO A 48 -5.41 -14.39 -18.95
CA PRO A 48 -6.37 -14.16 -17.87
C PRO A 48 -6.60 -15.37 -16.95
N LEU A 49 -6.70 -16.57 -17.54
CA LEU A 49 -6.89 -17.81 -16.78
C LEU A 49 -5.62 -18.20 -16.04
N MET A 50 -4.46 -18.07 -16.68
CA MET A 50 -3.17 -18.40 -16.06
C MET A 50 -2.88 -17.50 -14.85
N ASN A 51 -3.17 -16.20 -14.96
CA ASN A 51 -2.91 -15.23 -13.89
C ASN A 51 -3.72 -15.49 -12.61
N LEU A 52 -4.86 -16.18 -12.72
CA LEU A 52 -5.75 -16.48 -11.61
C LEU A 52 -5.93 -18.00 -11.37
N ALA A 53 -5.06 -18.82 -11.96
CA ALA A 53 -5.13 -20.27 -11.84
C ALA A 53 -4.94 -20.71 -10.39
N GLY A 54 -5.66 -21.75 -9.97
CA GLY A 54 -5.65 -22.27 -8.61
C GLY A 54 -6.33 -21.38 -7.57
N GLN A 55 -7.24 -20.48 -7.99
CA GLN A 55 -7.91 -19.53 -7.11
C GLN A 55 -9.44 -19.52 -7.31
N ASP A 56 -10.17 -18.93 -6.35
CA ASP A 56 -11.54 -18.48 -6.61
C ASP A 56 -11.52 -17.18 -7.42
N VAL A 57 -12.12 -17.25 -8.61
CA VAL A 57 -12.13 -16.17 -9.60
C VAL A 57 -13.52 -15.61 -9.80
N THR A 58 -14.43 -15.86 -8.86
CA THR A 58 -15.86 -15.51 -9.01
C THR A 58 -16.04 -14.03 -9.37
N ASN A 59 -15.33 -13.14 -8.69
CA ASN A 59 -15.45 -11.69 -8.90
C ASN A 59 -14.98 -11.25 -10.29
N ALA A 60 -13.83 -11.75 -10.75
CA ALA A 60 -13.36 -11.51 -12.12
C ALA A 60 -14.31 -12.13 -13.15
N PHE A 61 -14.82 -13.34 -12.91
CA PHE A 61 -15.75 -14.01 -13.81
C PHE A 61 -17.02 -13.18 -14.01
N VAL A 62 -17.67 -12.72 -12.93
CA VAL A 62 -18.90 -11.90 -13.03
C VAL A 62 -18.66 -10.51 -13.63
N ALA A 63 -17.45 -9.96 -13.49
CA ALA A 63 -17.07 -8.67 -14.09
C ALA A 63 -16.99 -8.75 -15.62
N PHE A 64 -16.45 -9.84 -16.16
CA PHE A 64 -16.14 -9.98 -17.59
C PHE A 64 -17.14 -10.80 -18.39
N HIS A 65 -17.92 -11.67 -17.74
CA HIS A 65 -18.77 -12.63 -18.45
C HIS A 65 -20.26 -12.30 -18.40
N PRO A 66 -20.98 -12.44 -19.52
CA PRO A 66 -22.44 -12.33 -19.54
C PRO A 66 -23.09 -13.53 -18.84
N ALA A 67 -24.37 -13.40 -18.50
CA ALA A 67 -25.18 -14.51 -17.98
C ALA A 67 -25.17 -15.74 -18.91
N THR A 68 -25.00 -15.57 -20.22
CA THR A 68 -24.91 -16.69 -21.18
C THR A 68 -23.65 -17.53 -21.02
N ALA A 69 -22.57 -16.99 -20.43
CA ALA A 69 -21.31 -17.70 -20.25
C ALA A 69 -21.44 -18.86 -19.23
N TRP A 70 -22.33 -18.72 -18.26
CA TRP A 70 -22.55 -19.73 -17.21
C TRP A 70 -22.92 -21.10 -17.78
N LYS A 71 -23.63 -21.13 -18.91
CA LYS A 71 -24.05 -22.38 -19.57
C LYS A 71 -22.88 -23.23 -20.08
N HIS A 72 -21.71 -22.63 -20.27
CA HIS A 72 -20.51 -23.33 -20.73
C HIS A 72 -19.71 -23.94 -19.58
N LEU A 73 -19.98 -23.56 -18.33
CA LEU A 73 -19.20 -24.01 -17.17
C LEU A 73 -19.43 -25.48 -16.82
N ASP A 74 -20.63 -26.01 -17.08
CA ASP A 74 -21.01 -27.38 -16.72
C ASP A 74 -20.11 -28.44 -17.36
N GLU A 75 -19.56 -28.17 -18.55
CA GLU A 75 -18.62 -29.06 -19.26
C GLU A 75 -17.28 -29.21 -18.52
N PHE A 76 -16.89 -28.21 -17.74
CA PHE A 76 -15.59 -28.16 -17.04
C PHE A 76 -15.70 -28.55 -15.56
N PHE A 77 -16.91 -28.78 -15.06
CA PHE A 77 -17.16 -29.01 -13.63
C PHE A 77 -16.57 -30.34 -13.15
N ILE A 78 -15.84 -30.29 -12.03
CA ILE A 78 -15.17 -31.45 -11.43
C ILE A 78 -15.47 -31.68 -9.94
N GLY A 79 -15.93 -30.66 -9.20
CA GLY A 79 -16.15 -30.80 -7.76
C GLY A 79 -16.53 -29.50 -7.05
N TYR A 80 -16.72 -29.57 -5.74
CA TYR A 80 -17.00 -28.41 -4.89
C TYR A 80 -15.81 -28.09 -4.00
N LEU A 81 -15.64 -26.80 -3.73
CA LEU A 81 -14.66 -26.31 -2.78
C LEU A 81 -15.19 -26.51 -1.35
N SER A 82 -14.48 -27.29 -0.54
CA SER A 82 -14.94 -27.66 0.81
C SER A 82 -14.91 -26.51 1.81
N ASP A 83 -14.03 -25.54 1.59
CA ASP A 83 -13.76 -24.36 2.43
C ASP A 83 -14.17 -23.04 1.75
N TYR A 84 -15.24 -23.08 0.95
CA TYR A 84 -15.72 -21.89 0.24
C TYR A 84 -16.21 -20.79 1.19
N HIS A 85 -15.54 -19.64 1.12
CA HIS A 85 -15.91 -18.44 1.86
C HIS A 85 -15.98 -17.22 0.94
N VAL A 86 -16.96 -16.34 1.18
CA VAL A 86 -17.14 -15.09 0.44
C VAL A 86 -16.97 -13.92 1.40
N SER A 87 -16.01 -13.04 1.12
CA SER A 87 -15.83 -11.82 1.90
C SER A 87 -17.03 -10.87 1.76
N ASP A 88 -17.25 -10.03 2.77
CA ASP A 88 -18.35 -9.06 2.78
C ASP A 88 -18.30 -8.11 1.59
N VAL A 89 -17.10 -7.63 1.25
CA VAL A 89 -16.86 -6.78 0.07
C VAL A 89 -17.22 -7.48 -1.24
N SER A 90 -16.87 -8.77 -1.38
CA SER A 90 -17.20 -9.56 -2.57
C SER A 90 -18.71 -9.77 -2.69
N ARG A 91 -19.38 -10.04 -1.57
CA ARG A 91 -20.83 -10.23 -1.52
C ARG A 91 -21.57 -8.95 -1.94
N ASP A 92 -21.18 -7.80 -1.42
CA ASP A 92 -21.79 -6.52 -1.78
C ASP A 92 -21.46 -6.09 -3.22
N TYR A 93 -20.24 -6.33 -3.70
CA TYR A 93 -19.87 -6.11 -5.09
C TYR A 93 -20.75 -6.93 -6.05
N ARG A 94 -20.91 -8.23 -5.78
CA ARG A 94 -21.80 -9.12 -6.55
C ARG A 94 -23.26 -8.66 -6.48
N ARG A 95 -23.69 -8.10 -5.35
CA ARG A 95 -25.01 -7.50 -5.21
C ARG A 95 -25.18 -6.30 -6.14
N LEU A 96 -24.20 -5.38 -6.22
CA LEU A 96 -24.25 -4.26 -7.18
C LEU A 96 -24.34 -4.75 -8.62
N ILE A 97 -23.56 -5.78 -9.00
CA ILE A 97 -23.68 -6.40 -10.34
C ILE A 97 -25.11 -6.88 -10.59
N SER A 98 -25.71 -7.56 -9.61
CA SER A 98 -27.09 -8.05 -9.71
C SER A 98 -28.09 -6.90 -9.87
N GLU A 99 -27.96 -5.83 -9.08
CA GLU A 99 -28.83 -4.65 -9.14
C GLU A 99 -28.69 -3.93 -10.49
N PHE A 100 -27.47 -3.72 -10.99
CA PHE A 100 -27.23 -3.10 -12.29
C PHE A 100 -27.71 -3.96 -13.46
N THR A 101 -27.61 -5.28 -13.34
CA THR A 101 -28.19 -6.23 -14.30
C THR A 101 -29.71 -6.14 -14.32
N LYS A 102 -30.37 -6.16 -13.15
CA LYS A 102 -31.83 -6.00 -13.03
C LYS A 102 -32.32 -4.66 -13.58
N ALA A 103 -31.54 -3.60 -13.41
CA ALA A 103 -31.84 -2.28 -13.96
C ALA A 103 -31.59 -2.17 -15.48
N GLY A 104 -31.02 -3.20 -16.11
CA GLY A 104 -30.70 -3.25 -17.53
C GLY A 104 -29.56 -2.31 -17.94
N LEU A 105 -28.68 -1.93 -17.02
CA LEU A 105 -27.63 -0.94 -17.33
C LEU A 105 -26.56 -1.50 -18.27
N PHE A 106 -26.30 -2.81 -18.24
CA PHE A 106 -25.35 -3.45 -19.17
C PHE A 106 -25.84 -3.49 -20.62
N ASP A 107 -27.15 -3.38 -20.85
CA ASP A 107 -27.76 -3.45 -22.19
C ASP A 107 -28.08 -2.05 -22.75
N LYS A 108 -28.31 -1.06 -21.88
CA LYS A 108 -28.63 0.33 -22.23
C LYS A 108 -27.38 1.10 -22.68
N LYS A 109 -27.09 1.06 -23.98
CA LYS A 109 -25.92 1.70 -24.60
C LYS A 109 -26.12 3.18 -24.96
N GLY A 110 -27.38 3.61 -25.09
CA GLY A 110 -27.73 4.97 -25.55
C GLY A 110 -27.30 5.24 -27.00
N HIS A 111 -27.24 6.51 -27.38
CA HIS A 111 -26.87 6.95 -28.74
C HIS A 111 -25.39 7.40 -28.87
N GLY A 112 -24.61 7.30 -27.80
CA GLY A 112 -23.24 7.84 -27.75
C GLY A 112 -22.31 7.26 -28.82
N VAL A 113 -22.43 5.97 -29.14
CA VAL A 113 -21.62 5.31 -30.18
C VAL A 113 -21.90 5.91 -31.56
N PHE A 114 -23.17 6.11 -31.90
CA PHE A 114 -23.57 6.70 -33.17
C PHE A 114 -23.09 8.15 -33.27
N ILE A 115 -23.29 8.95 -32.23
CA ILE A 115 -22.83 10.35 -32.17
C ILE A 115 -21.31 10.42 -32.35
N THR A 116 -20.55 9.57 -31.66
CA THR A 116 -19.08 9.54 -31.81
C THR A 116 -18.66 9.14 -33.23
N MET A 117 -19.30 8.13 -33.83
CA MET A 117 -19.02 7.74 -35.23
C MET A 117 -19.30 8.90 -36.21
N CYS A 118 -20.43 9.58 -36.08
CA CYS A 118 -20.74 10.76 -36.90
C CYS A 118 -19.70 11.87 -36.68
N SER A 119 -19.28 12.13 -35.43
CA SER A 119 -18.26 13.13 -35.14
C SER A 119 -16.91 12.78 -35.80
N ILE A 120 -16.50 11.51 -35.78
CA ILE A 120 -15.28 11.03 -36.44
C ILE A 120 -15.36 11.26 -37.95
N VAL A 121 -16.48 10.92 -38.59
CA VAL A 121 -16.67 11.11 -40.03
C VAL A 121 -16.60 12.60 -40.40
N VAL A 122 -17.29 13.46 -39.65
CA VAL A 122 -17.25 14.91 -39.90
C VAL A 122 -15.84 15.46 -39.74
N MET A 123 -15.14 15.11 -38.65
CA MET A 123 -13.76 15.55 -38.42
C MET A 123 -12.81 15.05 -39.52
N LEU A 124 -12.99 13.80 -39.99
CA LEU A 124 -12.17 13.23 -41.06
C LEU A 124 -12.40 13.95 -42.39
N VAL A 125 -13.65 14.20 -42.76
CA VAL A 125 -13.99 14.96 -43.97
C VAL A 125 -13.41 16.37 -43.90
N VAL A 126 -13.59 17.08 -42.79
CA VAL A 126 -13.03 18.42 -42.59
C VAL A 126 -11.51 18.41 -42.69
N SER A 127 -10.83 17.45 -42.05
CA SER A 127 -9.38 17.34 -42.09
C SER A 127 -8.86 17.03 -43.50
N VAL A 128 -9.50 16.12 -44.24
CA VAL A 128 -9.08 15.75 -45.60
C VAL A 128 -9.36 16.89 -46.57
N CYS A 129 -10.53 17.52 -46.49
CA CYS A 129 -10.84 18.70 -47.31
C CYS A 129 -9.89 19.86 -47.01
N GLY A 130 -9.54 20.11 -45.75
CA GLY A 130 -8.59 21.15 -45.38
C GLY A 130 -7.19 20.91 -45.95
N VAL A 131 -6.74 19.65 -46.03
CA VAL A 131 -5.45 19.29 -46.66
C VAL A 131 -5.50 19.38 -48.19
N LEU A 132 -6.64 19.11 -48.82
CA LEU A 132 -6.75 19.06 -50.29
C LEU A 132 -7.16 20.38 -50.94
N LEU A 133 -7.85 21.25 -50.21
CA LEU A 133 -8.52 22.44 -50.76
C LEU A 133 -7.92 23.76 -50.26
N CYS A 134 -6.94 23.72 -49.35
CA CYS A 134 -6.31 24.92 -48.80
C CYS A 134 -4.80 24.82 -48.93
N ASP A 135 -4.14 25.97 -49.09
CA ASP A 135 -2.67 26.06 -49.17
C ASP A 135 -2.06 26.69 -47.90
N ASP A 136 -2.88 26.96 -46.88
CA ASP A 136 -2.46 27.64 -45.66
C ASP A 136 -1.87 26.68 -44.62
N VAL A 137 -0.65 26.99 -44.17
CA VAL A 137 0.10 26.17 -43.20
C VAL A 137 -0.61 25.98 -41.86
N TRP A 138 -1.37 26.97 -41.39
CA TRP A 138 -2.10 26.88 -40.13
C TRP A 138 -3.33 26.00 -40.28
N VAL A 139 -4.01 26.05 -41.43
CA VAL A 139 -5.08 25.10 -41.76
C VAL A 139 -4.55 23.67 -41.74
N HIS A 140 -3.39 23.41 -42.35
CA HIS A 140 -2.77 22.09 -42.31
C HIS A 140 -2.36 21.65 -40.90
N LEU A 141 -1.79 22.54 -40.08
CA LEU A 141 -1.47 22.26 -38.69
C LEU A 141 -2.74 21.91 -37.87
N CYS A 142 -3.82 22.67 -38.06
CA CYS A 142 -5.11 22.40 -37.43
C CYS A 142 -5.72 21.08 -37.89
N CYS A 143 -5.60 20.73 -39.18
CA CYS A 143 -6.03 19.43 -39.70
C CYS A 143 -5.23 18.28 -39.06
N GLY A 144 -3.92 18.46 -38.86
CA GLY A 144 -3.10 17.50 -38.11
C GLY A 144 -3.60 17.34 -36.66
N GLY A 145 -3.88 18.44 -35.97
CA GLY A 145 -4.48 18.38 -34.63
C GLY A 145 -5.85 17.68 -34.61
N LEU A 146 -6.69 17.95 -35.61
CA LEU A 146 -8.00 17.31 -35.78
C LEU A 146 -7.88 15.80 -36.03
N MET A 147 -6.85 15.38 -36.78
CA MET A 147 -6.51 13.97 -36.95
C MET A 147 -6.20 13.29 -35.62
N GLY A 148 -5.54 14.00 -34.70
CA GLY A 148 -5.32 13.49 -33.35
C GLY A 148 -6.63 13.26 -32.59
N PHE A 149 -7.59 14.20 -32.66
CA PHE A 149 -8.92 14.01 -32.07
C PHE A 149 -9.70 12.84 -32.69
N ILE A 150 -9.57 12.62 -34.00
CA ILE A 150 -10.14 11.45 -34.68
C ILE A 150 -9.59 10.17 -34.06
N TRP A 151 -8.28 10.06 -33.85
CA TRP A 151 -7.68 8.88 -33.25
C TRP A 151 -8.09 8.68 -31.79
N ILE A 152 -8.24 9.76 -31.01
CA ILE A 152 -8.77 9.69 -29.64
C ILE A 152 -10.17 9.07 -29.63
N GLN A 153 -11.09 9.66 -30.40
CA GLN A 153 -12.48 9.21 -30.45
C GLN A 153 -12.60 7.79 -31.03
N SER A 154 -11.80 7.47 -32.05
CA SER A 154 -11.71 6.12 -32.62
C SER A 154 -11.19 5.11 -31.59
N GLY A 155 -10.19 5.50 -30.80
CA GLY A 155 -9.64 4.70 -29.72
C GLY A 155 -10.69 4.37 -28.65
N TRP A 156 -11.53 5.32 -28.25
CA TRP A 156 -12.64 5.08 -27.32
C TRP A 156 -13.65 4.05 -27.85
N LEU A 157 -14.00 4.13 -29.13
CA LEU A 157 -14.91 3.15 -29.75
C LEU A 157 -14.26 1.78 -29.89
N GLY A 158 -12.96 1.73 -30.25
CA GLY A 158 -12.17 0.50 -30.27
C GLY A 158 -12.16 -0.18 -28.90
N HIS A 159 -11.82 0.59 -27.85
CA HIS A 159 -11.83 0.18 -26.46
C HIS A 159 -13.18 -0.43 -26.05
N ASP A 160 -14.28 0.32 -26.20
CA ASP A 160 -15.62 -0.12 -25.78
C ASP A 160 -16.07 -1.37 -26.53
N SER A 161 -15.84 -1.41 -27.85
CA SER A 161 -16.19 -2.55 -28.68
C SER A 161 -15.40 -3.82 -28.33
N GLY A 162 -14.25 -3.68 -27.68
CA GLY A 162 -13.41 -4.78 -27.21
C GLY A 162 -13.88 -5.39 -25.90
N HIS A 163 -14.56 -4.61 -25.04
CA HIS A 163 -15.13 -5.05 -23.76
C HIS A 163 -16.56 -5.58 -23.88
N TYR A 164 -17.39 -4.91 -24.67
CA TYR A 164 -18.80 -5.27 -24.84
C TYR A 164 -19.27 -5.04 -26.28
N GLN A 165 -20.45 -5.57 -26.59
CA GLN A 165 -21.03 -5.40 -27.93
C GLN A 165 -21.64 -3.99 -28.04
N ILE A 166 -20.95 -3.03 -28.65
CA ILE A 166 -21.45 -1.66 -28.87
C ILE A 166 -22.48 -1.59 -30.01
N MET A 167 -22.42 -2.50 -30.98
CA MET A 167 -23.35 -2.54 -32.13
C MET A 167 -24.52 -3.52 -31.91
N SER A 168 -25.47 -3.54 -32.85
CA SER A 168 -26.67 -4.39 -32.81
C SER A 168 -26.36 -5.89 -32.95
N SER A 169 -25.30 -6.26 -33.68
CA SER A 169 -24.90 -7.66 -33.88
C SER A 169 -23.40 -7.86 -33.64
N ARG A 170 -22.98 -9.11 -33.39
CA ARG A 170 -21.56 -9.48 -33.24
C ARG A 170 -20.74 -9.17 -34.50
N GLY A 171 -21.31 -9.37 -35.68
CA GLY A 171 -20.66 -9.07 -36.95
C GLY A 171 -20.41 -7.57 -37.15
N TYR A 172 -21.42 -6.74 -36.89
CA TYR A 172 -21.25 -5.28 -36.94
C TYR A 172 -20.30 -4.78 -35.85
N ASN A 173 -20.30 -5.41 -34.67
CA ASN A 173 -19.35 -5.08 -33.62
C ASN A 173 -17.90 -5.39 -34.04
N ARG A 174 -17.69 -6.53 -34.70
CA ARG A 174 -16.37 -6.89 -35.25
C ARG A 174 -15.95 -5.94 -36.37
N PHE A 175 -16.86 -5.53 -37.24
CA PHE A 175 -16.58 -4.50 -38.23
C PHE A 175 -16.16 -3.18 -37.56
N ALA A 176 -16.93 -2.73 -36.55
CA ALA A 176 -16.60 -1.51 -35.80
C ALA A 176 -15.22 -1.60 -35.13
N GLN A 177 -14.90 -2.73 -34.49
CA GLN A 177 -13.57 -3.01 -33.91
C GLN A 177 -12.44 -2.81 -34.92
N VAL A 178 -12.56 -3.42 -36.11
CA VAL A 178 -11.51 -3.35 -37.15
C VAL A 178 -11.45 -1.95 -37.75
N LEU A 179 -12.60 -1.32 -37.98
CA LEU A 179 -12.65 0.05 -38.52
C LEU A 179 -11.98 1.04 -37.56
N THR A 180 -12.36 1.03 -36.29
CA THR A 180 -11.90 2.05 -35.33
C THR A 180 -10.54 1.72 -34.73
N GLY A 181 -10.24 0.45 -34.45
CA GLY A 181 -8.93 0.02 -33.98
C GLY A 181 -7.90 0.05 -35.11
N ASN A 182 -8.15 -0.68 -36.19
CA ASN A 182 -7.14 -0.95 -37.20
C ASN A 182 -7.13 0.11 -38.31
N CYS A 183 -8.25 0.30 -39.02
CA CYS A 183 -8.28 1.12 -40.23
C CYS A 183 -8.06 2.61 -39.94
N LEU A 184 -8.72 3.15 -38.92
CA LEU A 184 -8.63 4.58 -38.58
C LEU A 184 -7.44 4.89 -37.67
N SER A 185 -7.09 3.97 -36.76
CA SER A 185 -6.09 4.24 -35.74
C SER A 185 -4.74 3.58 -36.02
N GLY A 186 -4.66 2.52 -36.83
CA GLY A 186 -3.40 1.83 -37.12
C GLY A 186 -2.92 0.88 -36.02
N ILE A 187 -3.76 0.60 -35.03
CA ILE A 187 -3.46 -0.29 -33.89
C ILE A 187 -4.26 -1.58 -34.06
N SER A 188 -3.64 -2.75 -33.87
CA SER A 188 -4.38 -4.01 -33.91
C SER A 188 -5.34 -4.09 -32.72
N ILE A 189 -6.64 -4.19 -32.99
CA ILE A 189 -7.62 -4.42 -31.93
C ILE A 189 -7.42 -5.78 -31.25
N ALA A 190 -6.86 -6.77 -31.96
CA ALA A 190 -6.44 -8.03 -31.34
C ALA A 190 -5.29 -7.83 -30.33
N TRP A 191 -4.28 -7.02 -30.66
CA TRP A 191 -3.22 -6.67 -29.71
C TRP A 191 -3.77 -5.93 -28.51
N TRP A 192 -4.59 -4.90 -28.76
CA TRP A 192 -5.19 -4.12 -27.69
C TRP A 192 -6.01 -5.00 -26.75
N LYS A 193 -6.88 -5.88 -27.27
CA LYS A 193 -7.68 -6.80 -26.43
C LYS A 193 -6.80 -7.75 -25.63
N TRP A 194 -5.75 -8.30 -26.23
CA TRP A 194 -4.84 -9.21 -25.54
C TRP A 194 -4.10 -8.52 -24.40
N ASN A 195 -3.58 -7.32 -24.64
CA ASN A 195 -2.86 -6.51 -23.65
C ASN A 195 -3.79 -5.98 -22.55
N HIS A 196 -4.85 -5.30 -22.95
CA HIS A 196 -5.73 -4.59 -22.02
C HIS A 196 -6.54 -5.55 -21.14
N ASN A 197 -6.96 -6.71 -21.64
CA ASN A 197 -7.61 -7.71 -20.78
C ASN A 197 -6.66 -8.27 -19.72
N ALA A 198 -5.37 -8.41 -20.03
CA ALA A 198 -4.38 -8.82 -19.02
C ALA A 198 -4.17 -7.73 -17.97
N HIS A 199 -4.10 -6.47 -18.40
CA HIS A 199 -4.06 -5.31 -17.51
C HIS A 199 -5.23 -5.29 -16.52
N HIS A 200 -6.47 -5.45 -16.99
CA HIS A 200 -7.64 -5.52 -16.10
C HIS A 200 -7.52 -6.62 -15.06
N ILE A 201 -7.06 -7.81 -15.47
CA ILE A 201 -6.93 -8.96 -14.57
C ILE A 201 -5.85 -8.75 -13.51
N ALA A 202 -4.75 -8.11 -13.90
CA ALA A 202 -3.57 -7.92 -13.07
C ALA A 202 -3.33 -6.45 -12.69
N CYS A 203 -4.39 -5.66 -12.58
CA CYS A 203 -4.33 -4.19 -12.48
C CYS A 203 -3.25 -3.73 -11.49
N ASN A 204 -2.29 -2.95 -11.99
CA ASN A 204 -1.16 -2.40 -11.26
C ASN A 204 -0.16 -3.41 -10.64
N SER A 205 -0.14 -4.66 -11.10
CA SER A 205 0.96 -5.60 -10.81
C SER A 205 2.19 -5.27 -11.65
N LEU A 206 3.33 -5.00 -11.01
CA LEU A 206 4.57 -4.67 -11.73
C LEU A 206 5.09 -5.81 -12.62
N GLU A 207 4.73 -7.07 -12.33
CA GLU A 207 5.20 -8.25 -13.04
C GLU A 207 4.20 -8.82 -14.05
N PHE A 208 2.89 -8.58 -13.84
CA PHE A 208 1.81 -9.16 -14.64
C PHE A 208 1.02 -8.13 -15.46
N ASP A 209 1.02 -6.85 -15.07
CA ASP A 209 0.33 -5.79 -15.79
C ASP A 209 1.19 -5.23 -16.94
N PRO A 210 0.84 -5.45 -18.22
CA PRO A 210 1.62 -4.89 -19.32
C PRO A 210 1.60 -3.35 -19.38
N ASP A 211 0.60 -2.70 -18.76
CA ASP A 211 0.43 -1.24 -18.81
C ASP A 211 1.32 -0.50 -17.80
N LEU A 212 2.15 -1.21 -17.03
CA LEU A 212 3.23 -0.63 -16.22
C LEU A 212 4.64 -1.00 -16.71
N GLN A 213 4.76 -1.79 -17.79
CA GLN A 213 6.01 -2.44 -18.21
C GLN A 213 6.76 -1.65 -19.29
N HIS A 214 6.97 -0.37 -19.03
CA HIS A 214 7.47 0.62 -19.99
C HIS A 214 8.99 0.80 -20.02
N MET A 215 9.74 -0.11 -19.38
CA MET A 215 11.20 -0.09 -19.41
C MET A 215 11.70 -0.17 -20.87
N PRO A 216 12.59 0.74 -21.30
CA PRO A 216 13.48 1.53 -20.46
C PRO A 216 13.04 2.99 -20.16
N PHE A 217 11.84 3.42 -20.56
CA PHE A 217 11.45 4.84 -20.51
C PHE A 217 10.83 5.27 -19.18
N PHE A 218 9.97 4.43 -18.60
CA PHE A 218 9.28 4.75 -17.35
C PHE A 218 9.40 3.65 -16.31
N ALA A 219 9.54 4.09 -15.06
CA ALA A 219 9.41 3.28 -13.87
C ALA A 219 8.53 4.02 -12.86
N VAL A 220 7.39 3.41 -12.51
CA VAL A 220 6.43 3.96 -11.54
C VAL A 220 6.76 3.60 -10.09
N SER A 221 7.71 2.67 -9.89
CA SER A 221 8.18 2.23 -8.57
C SER A 221 9.64 1.79 -8.62
N SER A 222 10.37 2.00 -7.52
CA SER A 222 11.75 1.51 -7.36
C SER A 222 11.88 -0.01 -7.38
N SER A 223 10.79 -0.75 -7.14
CA SER A 223 10.79 -2.21 -7.27
C SER A 223 11.25 -2.66 -8.66
N LEU A 224 10.97 -1.88 -9.72
CA LEU A 224 11.42 -2.16 -11.09
C LEU A 224 12.96 -2.10 -11.24
N PHE A 225 13.69 -1.46 -10.32
CA PHE A 225 15.15 -1.37 -10.37
C PHE A 225 15.84 -2.70 -10.06
N SER A 226 15.12 -3.63 -9.43
CA SER A 226 15.57 -5.01 -9.23
C SER A 226 15.57 -5.86 -10.51
N SER A 227 15.19 -5.26 -11.66
CA SER A 227 15.06 -5.93 -12.96
C SER A 227 14.08 -7.09 -12.95
N LEU A 228 12.84 -6.78 -12.56
CA LEU A 228 11.71 -7.72 -12.48
C LEU A 228 11.45 -8.43 -13.83
N ARG A 229 10.79 -9.59 -13.77
CA ARG A 229 10.34 -10.31 -14.95
C ARG A 229 8.91 -9.89 -15.29
N SER A 230 8.70 -9.49 -16.54
CA SER A 230 7.35 -9.43 -17.12
C SER A 230 6.91 -10.85 -17.46
N TYR A 231 5.86 -11.34 -16.79
CA TYR A 231 5.24 -12.63 -17.13
C TYR A 231 4.34 -12.52 -18.36
N PHE A 232 3.83 -11.31 -18.66
CA PHE A 232 3.00 -11.09 -19.85
C PHE A 232 3.81 -11.09 -21.15
N TYR A 233 4.91 -10.32 -21.20
CA TYR A 233 5.83 -10.26 -22.36
C TYR A 233 6.93 -11.32 -22.29
N GLU A 234 6.96 -12.14 -21.24
CA GLU A 234 7.96 -13.19 -21.00
C GLU A 234 9.42 -12.71 -21.05
N ARG A 235 9.64 -11.43 -20.72
CA ARG A 235 10.96 -10.76 -20.81
C ARG A 235 11.40 -10.24 -19.45
N LYS A 236 12.72 -10.16 -19.24
CA LYS A 236 13.28 -9.44 -18.10
C LYS A 236 13.29 -7.94 -18.41
N MET A 237 12.79 -7.12 -17.49
CA MET A 237 12.80 -5.67 -17.62
C MET A 237 14.10 -5.14 -17.00
N ASN A 238 15.18 -5.20 -17.78
CA ASN A 238 16.52 -4.85 -17.28
C ASN A 238 16.57 -3.38 -16.85
N PHE A 239 17.12 -3.13 -15.66
CA PHE A 239 17.48 -1.81 -15.18
C PHE A 239 18.99 -1.60 -15.35
N ASP A 240 19.42 -1.52 -16.61
CA ASP A 240 20.80 -1.28 -17.00
C ASP A 240 21.16 0.22 -17.01
N ALA A 241 22.40 0.57 -17.36
CA ALA A 241 22.87 1.96 -17.35
C ALA A 241 22.06 2.89 -18.25
N VAL A 242 21.62 2.40 -19.42
CA VAL A 242 20.80 3.17 -20.37
C VAL A 242 19.41 3.41 -19.79
N THR A 243 18.78 2.35 -19.27
CA THR A 243 17.47 2.43 -18.64
C THR A 243 17.50 3.36 -17.44
N ARG A 244 18.51 3.24 -16.61
CA ARG A 244 18.74 4.12 -15.48
C ARG A 244 18.88 5.57 -15.90
N PHE A 245 19.65 5.85 -16.96
CA PHE A 245 19.78 7.21 -17.50
C PHE A 245 18.42 7.74 -17.93
N LEU A 246 17.64 7.00 -18.72
CA LEU A 246 16.32 7.44 -19.20
C LEU A 246 15.33 7.65 -18.05
N VAL A 247 15.24 6.68 -17.12
CA VAL A 247 14.39 6.76 -15.92
C VAL A 247 14.80 7.94 -15.03
N SER A 248 16.09 8.28 -14.94
CA SER A 248 16.56 9.44 -14.18
C SER A 248 16.00 10.77 -14.68
N TYR A 249 15.50 10.85 -15.92
CA TYR A 249 14.91 12.07 -16.50
C TYR A 249 13.43 11.91 -16.86
N GLN A 250 12.80 10.79 -16.50
CA GLN A 250 11.45 10.43 -16.95
C GLN A 250 10.37 11.48 -16.66
N HIS A 251 10.49 12.24 -15.56
CA HIS A 251 9.53 13.29 -15.20
C HIS A 251 9.61 14.51 -16.12
N TRP A 252 10.76 14.76 -16.75
CA TRP A 252 10.91 15.80 -17.78
C TRP A 252 10.54 15.28 -19.17
N THR A 253 10.84 14.01 -19.44
CA THR A 253 10.58 13.39 -20.75
C THR A 253 9.18 12.81 -20.89
N PHE A 254 8.37 12.78 -19.82
CA PHE A 254 7.04 12.19 -19.81
C PHE A 254 6.16 12.68 -20.95
N TYR A 255 5.87 13.99 -21.04
CA TYR A 255 5.00 14.52 -22.09
C TYR A 255 5.58 14.36 -23.51
N PRO A 256 6.88 14.67 -23.77
CA PRO A 256 7.48 14.38 -25.07
C PRO A 256 7.36 12.91 -25.50
N VAL A 257 7.58 11.97 -24.57
CA VAL A 257 7.44 10.54 -24.86
C VAL A 257 5.97 10.17 -25.08
N MET A 258 5.02 10.76 -24.35
CA MET A 258 3.58 10.51 -24.56
C MET A 258 3.09 10.99 -25.94
N CYS A 259 3.65 12.07 -26.48
CA CYS A 259 3.39 12.49 -27.86
C CYS A 259 3.81 11.41 -28.88
N LEU A 260 4.89 10.66 -28.59
CA LEU A 260 5.43 9.62 -29.48
C LEU A 260 5.01 8.20 -29.09
N ALA A 261 4.31 8.01 -27.97
CA ALA A 261 3.95 6.69 -27.43
C ALA A 261 3.15 5.83 -28.43
N ARG A 262 2.44 6.47 -29.36
CA ARG A 262 1.72 5.78 -30.46
C ARG A 262 2.64 4.92 -31.33
N LEU A 263 3.89 5.33 -31.53
CA LEU A 263 4.87 4.55 -32.29
C LEU A 263 5.12 3.18 -31.65
N ASN A 264 5.16 3.13 -30.31
CA ASN A 264 5.24 1.87 -29.59
C ASN A 264 3.99 1.00 -29.83
N LEU A 265 2.79 1.60 -29.82
CA LEU A 265 1.54 0.86 -30.09
C LEU A 265 1.50 0.28 -31.52
N PHE A 266 2.02 1.02 -32.51
CA PHE A 266 2.21 0.50 -33.87
C PHE A 266 3.19 -0.66 -33.89
N GLY A 267 4.36 -0.50 -33.27
CA GLY A 267 5.38 -1.54 -33.17
C GLY A 267 4.83 -2.82 -32.53
N GLN A 268 4.11 -2.70 -31.41
CA GLN A 268 3.50 -3.83 -30.73
C GLN A 268 2.44 -4.55 -31.58
N SER A 269 1.65 -3.78 -32.34
CA SER A 269 0.68 -4.34 -33.29
C SER A 269 1.38 -5.16 -34.38
N PHE A 270 2.47 -4.64 -34.95
CA PHE A 270 3.25 -5.37 -35.96
C PHE A 270 3.92 -6.62 -35.37
N VAL A 271 4.53 -6.51 -34.19
CA VAL A 271 5.15 -7.64 -33.48
C VAL A 271 4.15 -8.76 -33.26
N LEU A 272 2.93 -8.46 -32.77
CA LEU A 272 1.90 -9.48 -32.57
C LEU A 272 1.51 -10.15 -33.89
N LEU A 273 1.20 -9.38 -34.93
CA LEU A 273 0.72 -9.92 -36.20
C LEU A 273 1.78 -10.72 -36.97
N SER A 274 3.06 -10.42 -36.71
CA SER A 274 4.21 -11.14 -37.27
C SER A 274 4.63 -12.35 -36.41
N SER A 275 4.13 -12.45 -35.18
CA SER A 275 4.47 -13.54 -34.26
C SER A 275 3.82 -14.87 -34.65
N LYS A 276 4.29 -15.97 -34.04
CA LYS A 276 3.67 -17.30 -34.15
C LYS A 276 2.42 -17.48 -33.27
N ARG A 277 2.02 -16.48 -32.49
CA ARG A 277 0.89 -16.57 -31.56
C ARG A 277 -0.44 -16.73 -32.30
N SER A 278 -1.37 -17.54 -31.82
CA SER A 278 -2.72 -17.58 -32.41
C SER A 278 -3.39 -16.21 -32.28
N VAL A 279 -3.82 -15.62 -33.40
CA VAL A 279 -4.53 -14.35 -33.46
C VAL A 279 -5.84 -14.58 -34.23
N PRO A 280 -7.00 -14.47 -33.58
CA PRO A 280 -8.29 -14.60 -34.25
C PRO A 280 -8.42 -13.61 -35.40
N ASN A 281 -8.83 -14.09 -36.58
CA ASN A 281 -9.01 -13.28 -37.79
C ASN A 281 -7.78 -12.46 -38.20
N ARG A 282 -6.56 -13.03 -38.05
CA ARG A 282 -5.29 -12.35 -38.35
C ARG A 282 -5.27 -11.62 -39.71
N ILE A 283 -5.81 -12.22 -40.76
CA ILE A 283 -5.84 -11.59 -42.10
C ILE A 283 -6.65 -10.30 -42.07
N GLN A 284 -7.81 -10.29 -41.40
CA GLN A 284 -8.63 -9.10 -41.23
C GLN A 284 -7.88 -8.00 -40.44
N GLU A 285 -7.12 -8.40 -39.40
CA GLU A 285 -6.30 -7.46 -38.64
C GLU A 285 -5.21 -6.82 -39.51
N ILE A 286 -4.51 -7.63 -40.32
CA ILE A 286 -3.47 -7.17 -41.26
C ILE A 286 -4.06 -6.24 -42.30
N ILE A 287 -5.16 -6.61 -42.95
CA ILE A 287 -5.83 -5.75 -43.96
C ILE A 287 -6.22 -4.41 -43.32
N GLY A 288 -6.82 -4.42 -42.13
CA GLY A 288 -7.19 -3.18 -41.45
C GLY A 288 -6.00 -2.28 -41.15
N ILE A 289 -4.87 -2.85 -40.71
CA ILE A 289 -3.64 -2.08 -40.48
C ILE A 289 -3.07 -1.55 -41.81
N LEU A 290 -3.07 -2.36 -42.87
CA LEU A 290 -2.63 -1.91 -44.20
C LEU A 290 -3.47 -0.75 -44.71
N VAL A 291 -4.78 -0.75 -44.48
CA VAL A 291 -5.64 0.39 -44.82
C VAL A 291 -5.10 1.67 -44.18
N PHE A 292 -4.80 1.67 -42.88
CA PHE A 292 -4.20 2.82 -42.18
C PHE A 292 -2.89 3.29 -42.83
N TRP A 293 -1.97 2.36 -43.07
CA TRP A 293 -0.66 2.66 -43.66
C TRP A 293 -0.70 3.00 -45.15
N ILE A 294 -1.88 2.95 -45.78
CA ILE A 294 -2.11 3.45 -47.14
C ILE A 294 -2.72 4.85 -47.07
N TRP A 295 -3.87 5.01 -46.41
CA TRP A 295 -4.62 6.27 -46.50
C TRP A 295 -3.95 7.41 -45.73
N PHE A 296 -3.37 7.15 -44.56
CA PHE A 296 -2.79 8.23 -43.75
C PHE A 296 -1.54 8.83 -44.43
N PRO A 297 -0.55 8.03 -44.89
CA PRO A 297 0.55 8.56 -45.68
C PRO A 297 0.10 9.21 -46.99
N LEU A 298 -0.98 8.72 -47.63
CA LEU A 298 -1.55 9.33 -48.82
C LEU A 298 -2.06 10.76 -48.53
N VAL A 299 -2.82 10.96 -47.44
CA VAL A 299 -3.26 12.30 -47.02
C VAL A 299 -2.05 13.20 -46.75
N VAL A 300 -1.04 12.71 -46.02
CA VAL A 300 0.20 13.47 -45.77
C VAL A 300 0.93 13.82 -47.06
N SER A 301 0.88 12.97 -48.09
CA SER A 301 1.57 13.23 -49.36
C SER A 301 1.03 14.42 -50.15
N PHE A 302 -0.23 14.82 -49.91
CA PHE A 302 -0.85 15.99 -50.54
C PHE A 302 -0.40 17.32 -49.93
N LEU A 303 0.27 17.31 -48.77
CA LEU A 303 0.84 18.52 -48.19
C LEU A 303 2.00 19.05 -49.04
N PRO A 304 2.13 20.39 -49.19
CA PRO A 304 2.92 21.02 -50.26
C PRO A 304 4.43 20.85 -50.09
N ASN A 305 4.93 20.72 -48.85
CA ASN A 305 6.35 20.58 -48.58
C ASN A 305 6.62 19.71 -47.33
N TRP A 306 7.88 19.34 -47.14
CA TRP A 306 8.31 18.48 -46.03
C TRP A 306 8.10 19.08 -44.64
N GLY A 307 8.21 20.40 -44.49
CA GLY A 307 7.98 21.08 -43.20
C GLY A 307 6.55 20.88 -42.73
N GLU A 308 5.59 21.10 -43.62
CA GLU A 308 4.17 20.92 -43.33
C GLU A 308 3.80 19.45 -43.10
N ARG A 309 4.38 18.53 -43.86
CA ARG A 309 4.23 17.07 -43.63
C ARG A 309 4.64 16.68 -42.22
N VAL A 310 5.81 17.16 -41.78
CA VAL A 310 6.32 16.88 -40.44
C VAL A 310 5.43 17.54 -39.37
N MET A 311 5.05 18.80 -39.54
CA MET A 311 4.19 19.51 -38.60
C MET A 311 2.82 18.84 -38.45
N PHE A 312 2.19 18.42 -39.56
CA PHE A 312 0.91 17.71 -39.57
C PHE A 312 0.99 16.41 -38.76
N VAL A 313 2.02 15.60 -39.01
CA VAL A 313 2.21 14.31 -38.31
C VAL A 313 2.50 14.55 -36.82
N LEU A 314 3.38 15.50 -36.49
CA LEU A 314 3.70 15.84 -35.10
C LEU A 314 2.48 16.39 -34.35
N ALA A 315 1.65 17.22 -34.98
CA ALA A 315 0.42 17.72 -34.39
C ALA A 315 -0.59 16.58 -34.14
N SER A 316 -0.75 15.67 -35.11
CA SER A 316 -1.59 14.47 -34.96
C SER A 316 -1.16 13.61 -33.76
N PHE A 317 0.15 13.45 -33.61
CA PHE A 317 0.77 12.66 -32.54
C PHE A 317 0.66 13.36 -31.19
N ALA A 318 0.95 14.67 -31.13
CA ALA A 318 0.89 15.45 -29.91
C ALA A 318 -0.53 15.54 -29.34
N VAL A 319 -1.54 15.80 -30.19
CA VAL A 319 -2.94 15.85 -29.74
C VAL A 319 -3.39 14.48 -29.25
N THR A 320 -3.10 13.39 -29.98
CA THR A 320 -3.40 12.02 -29.51
C THR A 320 -2.62 11.66 -28.25
N GLY A 321 -1.45 12.26 -28.04
CA GLY A 321 -0.64 12.14 -26.82
C GLY A 321 -1.42 12.44 -25.55
N VAL A 322 -2.43 13.32 -25.61
CA VAL A 322 -3.29 13.64 -24.47
C VAL A 322 -4.07 12.41 -23.98
N GLN A 323 -4.51 11.53 -24.89
CA GLN A 323 -5.13 10.25 -24.52
C GLN A 323 -4.13 9.32 -23.83
N HIS A 324 -2.89 9.24 -24.29
CA HIS A 324 -1.86 8.42 -23.63
C HIS A 324 -1.57 8.94 -22.22
N VAL A 325 -1.44 10.27 -22.07
CA VAL A 325 -1.31 10.91 -20.76
C VAL A 325 -2.47 10.50 -19.87
N GLN A 326 -3.73 10.63 -20.33
CA GLN A 326 -4.90 10.25 -19.53
C GLN A 326 -4.81 8.82 -18.99
N PHE A 327 -4.48 7.84 -19.82
CA PHE A 327 -4.31 6.45 -19.36
C PHE A 327 -3.24 6.35 -18.25
N CYS A 328 -2.10 7.02 -18.41
CA CYS A 328 -1.08 7.05 -17.36
C CYS A 328 -1.59 7.72 -16.07
N LEU A 329 -2.35 8.82 -16.17
CA LEU A 329 -2.88 9.55 -15.02
C LEU A 329 -3.81 8.69 -14.16
N ASN A 330 -4.55 7.78 -14.78
CA ASN A 330 -5.47 6.90 -14.07
C ASN A 330 -4.76 5.77 -13.29
N HIS A 331 -3.47 5.51 -13.55
CA HIS A 331 -2.76 4.32 -13.03
C HIS A 331 -1.42 4.61 -12.34
N PHE A 332 -0.59 5.49 -12.91
CA PHE A 332 0.82 5.63 -12.52
C PHE A 332 1.01 6.13 -11.10
N SER A 333 0.09 6.94 -10.59
CA SER A 333 0.11 7.41 -9.19
C SER A 333 -0.70 6.53 -8.23
N SER A 334 -1.34 5.49 -8.73
CA SER A 334 -2.15 4.56 -7.93
C SER A 334 -1.27 3.49 -7.29
N SER A 335 -1.80 2.75 -6.31
CA SER A 335 -1.02 1.71 -5.62
C SER A 335 -0.58 0.60 -6.58
N VAL A 336 0.64 0.11 -6.42
CA VAL A 336 1.22 -1.00 -7.19
C VAL A 336 1.61 -2.14 -6.27
N TYR A 337 1.71 -3.36 -6.81
CA TYR A 337 2.19 -4.53 -6.07
C TYR A 337 3.08 -5.44 -6.94
N VAL A 338 3.81 -6.35 -6.30
CA VAL A 338 4.65 -7.38 -6.93
C VAL A 338 3.97 -8.74 -6.74
N GLY A 339 4.07 -9.61 -7.75
CA GLY A 339 3.40 -10.92 -7.74
C GLY A 339 2.09 -11.00 -8.55
N PRO A 340 1.52 -12.21 -8.64
CA PRO A 340 0.31 -12.48 -9.42
C PRO A 340 -0.94 -11.84 -8.79
N PRO A 341 -1.98 -11.54 -9.58
CA PRO A 341 -3.25 -11.09 -9.02
C PRO A 341 -3.91 -12.16 -8.14
N VAL A 342 -4.58 -11.69 -7.08
CA VAL A 342 -5.32 -12.53 -6.13
C VAL A 342 -6.81 -12.36 -6.35
N GLY A 343 -7.52 -13.43 -6.71
CA GLY A 343 -8.94 -13.41 -7.09
C GLY A 343 -9.87 -12.87 -5.99
N ASN A 344 -9.60 -13.22 -4.73
CA ASN A 344 -10.39 -12.75 -3.58
C ASN A 344 -10.27 -11.25 -3.29
N ASN A 345 -9.17 -10.62 -3.75
CA ASN A 345 -8.92 -9.19 -3.57
C ASN A 345 -9.29 -8.38 -4.81
N TRP A 346 -10.07 -8.95 -5.75
CA TRP A 346 -10.45 -8.31 -7.01
C TRP A 346 -10.90 -6.85 -6.83
N PHE A 347 -11.92 -6.63 -6.01
CA PHE A 347 -12.49 -5.30 -5.79
C PHE A 347 -11.46 -4.31 -5.21
N GLU A 348 -10.66 -4.77 -4.26
CA GLU A 348 -9.61 -3.98 -3.61
C GLU A 348 -8.49 -3.61 -4.61
N ASN A 349 -8.02 -4.56 -5.41
CA ASN A 349 -6.98 -4.31 -6.41
C ASN A 349 -7.45 -3.32 -7.48
N GLN A 350 -8.69 -3.46 -7.96
CA GLN A 350 -9.23 -2.52 -8.95
C GLN A 350 -9.39 -1.11 -8.36
N THR A 351 -9.80 -0.98 -7.10
CA THR A 351 -10.01 0.34 -6.47
C THR A 351 -8.71 1.01 -6.00
N LYS A 352 -7.72 0.24 -5.53
CA LYS A 352 -6.39 0.73 -5.15
C LYS A 352 -5.49 1.02 -6.36
N GLY A 353 -5.63 0.22 -7.41
CA GLY A 353 -4.81 0.32 -8.62
C GLY A 353 -5.28 1.36 -9.63
N THR A 354 -6.41 2.04 -9.39
CA THR A 354 -6.97 3.02 -10.32
C THR A 354 -7.40 4.31 -9.65
N LEU A 355 -7.43 5.38 -10.44
CA LEU A 355 -7.78 6.74 -10.03
C LEU A 355 -8.81 7.31 -11.00
N ASN A 356 -9.83 8.00 -10.47
CA ASN A 356 -10.81 8.73 -11.26
C ASN A 356 -10.41 10.19 -11.48
N ILE A 357 -10.76 10.73 -12.64
CA ILE A 357 -10.59 12.14 -12.99
C ILE A 357 -11.94 12.84 -12.90
N THR A 358 -12.06 13.80 -12.00
CA THR A 358 -13.28 14.59 -11.83
C THR A 358 -13.37 15.63 -12.93
N CYS A 359 -14.48 15.62 -13.68
CA CYS A 359 -14.78 16.63 -14.68
C CYS A 359 -16.29 16.90 -14.81
N PRO A 360 -16.69 18.08 -15.32
CA PRO A 360 -18.06 18.36 -15.71
C PRO A 360 -18.58 17.38 -16.77
N SER A 361 -19.90 17.15 -16.83
CA SER A 361 -20.51 16.18 -17.75
C SER A 361 -20.26 16.46 -19.23
N TRP A 362 -20.10 17.72 -19.63
CA TRP A 362 -19.80 18.06 -21.03
C TRP A 362 -18.40 17.59 -21.47
N MET A 363 -17.49 17.31 -20.53
CA MET A 363 -16.17 16.72 -20.81
C MET A 363 -16.20 15.18 -20.95
N ASP A 364 -17.35 14.53 -20.76
CA ASP A 364 -17.48 13.07 -20.92
C ASP A 364 -17.15 12.63 -22.36
N TRP A 365 -17.47 13.47 -23.35
CA TRP A 365 -17.11 13.22 -24.75
C TRP A 365 -15.59 13.24 -24.96
N PHE A 366 -14.89 14.16 -24.30
CA PHE A 366 -13.44 14.30 -24.41
C PHE A 366 -12.72 13.11 -23.76
N HIS A 367 -13.04 12.83 -22.49
CA HIS A 367 -12.40 11.76 -21.72
C HIS A 367 -12.85 10.34 -22.10
N GLY A 368 -13.92 10.21 -22.88
CA GLY A 368 -14.39 8.93 -23.41
C GLY A 368 -15.01 7.99 -22.37
N GLY A 369 -15.31 8.47 -21.16
CA GLY A 369 -15.82 7.66 -20.05
C GLY A 369 -14.73 7.12 -19.11
N LEU A 370 -13.45 7.19 -19.50
CA LEU A 370 -12.33 6.63 -18.74
C LEU A 370 -11.82 7.54 -17.63
N GLN A 371 -12.38 8.74 -17.50
CA GLN A 371 -12.30 9.50 -16.27
C GLN A 371 -12.94 8.76 -15.08
N TYR A 372 -13.76 7.74 -15.33
CA TYR A 372 -14.34 6.81 -14.36
C TYR A 372 -13.60 5.46 -14.36
N GLN A 373 -12.28 5.50 -14.19
CA GLN A 373 -11.44 4.30 -14.27
C GLN A 373 -11.78 3.25 -13.20
N ILE A 374 -12.12 3.66 -11.99
CA ILE A 374 -12.53 2.74 -10.90
C ILE A 374 -13.78 1.97 -11.32
N GLU A 375 -14.82 2.68 -11.79
CA GLU A 375 -16.06 2.06 -12.26
C GLU A 375 -15.83 1.19 -13.51
N HIS A 376 -14.95 1.64 -14.41
CA HIS A 376 -14.59 0.91 -15.61
C HIS A 376 -13.92 -0.43 -15.28
N HIS A 377 -12.95 -0.46 -14.36
CA HIS A 377 -12.26 -1.67 -13.94
C HIS A 377 -13.17 -2.63 -13.16
N LEU A 378 -14.08 -2.10 -12.35
CA LEU A 378 -15.05 -2.91 -11.61
C LEU A 378 -16.15 -3.46 -12.52
N PHE A 379 -16.54 -2.75 -13.56
CA PHE A 379 -17.64 -3.11 -14.46
C PHE A 379 -17.26 -2.89 -15.93
N PRO A 380 -16.28 -3.62 -16.48
CA PRO A 380 -15.72 -3.37 -17.82
C PRO A 380 -16.74 -3.53 -18.94
N ARG A 381 -17.74 -4.38 -18.72
CA ARG A 381 -18.88 -4.59 -19.64
C ARG A 381 -19.91 -3.47 -19.64
N LEU A 382 -19.86 -2.55 -18.67
CA LEU A 382 -20.87 -1.52 -18.53
C LEU A 382 -20.68 -0.45 -19.60
N PRO A 383 -21.71 -0.12 -20.40
CA PRO A 383 -21.59 0.95 -21.37
C PRO A 383 -21.22 2.28 -20.71
N ARG A 384 -20.25 2.99 -21.30
CA ARG A 384 -19.64 4.20 -20.72
C ARG A 384 -20.63 5.30 -20.30
N CYS A 385 -21.77 5.38 -20.98
CA CYS A 385 -22.84 6.34 -20.67
C CYS A 385 -23.48 6.11 -19.29
N ASN A 386 -23.26 4.93 -18.67
CA ASN A 386 -23.76 4.60 -17.34
C ASN A 386 -22.70 4.78 -16.23
N LEU A 387 -21.41 4.99 -16.56
CA LEU A 387 -20.34 5.05 -15.55
C LEU A 387 -20.55 6.20 -14.56
N ARG A 388 -20.86 7.40 -15.06
CA ARG A 388 -21.20 8.57 -14.21
C ARG A 388 -22.37 8.26 -13.28
N LYS A 389 -23.38 7.53 -13.76
CA LYS A 389 -24.59 7.16 -13.00
C LYS A 389 -24.29 6.17 -11.87
N ILE A 390 -23.36 5.25 -12.08
CA ILE A 390 -23.03 4.23 -11.06
C ILE A 390 -21.95 4.70 -10.07
N SER A 391 -21.18 5.74 -10.39
CA SER A 391 -20.09 6.21 -9.54
C SER A 391 -20.46 6.49 -8.07
N PRO A 392 -21.66 7.03 -7.73
CA PRO A 392 -22.04 7.21 -6.32
C PRO A 392 -22.23 5.87 -5.58
N TYR A 393 -22.74 4.84 -6.25
CA TYR A 393 -22.93 3.51 -5.64
C TYR A 393 -21.60 2.82 -5.36
N VAL A 394 -20.62 2.98 -6.27
CA VAL A 394 -19.27 2.47 -6.07
C VAL A 394 -18.57 3.20 -4.93
N ARG A 395 -18.72 4.53 -4.87
CA ARG A 395 -18.17 5.34 -3.78
C ARG A 395 -18.72 4.94 -2.41
N GLU A 396 -20.03 4.73 -2.30
CA GLU A 396 -20.66 4.26 -1.05
C GLU A 396 -20.19 2.84 -0.68
N LEU A 397 -20.00 1.97 -1.66
CA LEU A 397 -19.45 0.64 -1.41
C LEU A 397 -18.00 0.70 -0.91
N CYS A 398 -17.15 1.55 -1.52
CA CYS A 398 -15.80 1.79 -1.03
C CYS A 398 -15.81 2.31 0.40
N LYS A 399 -16.67 3.29 0.70
CA LYS A 399 -16.84 3.85 2.05
C LYS A 399 -17.26 2.79 3.07
N LYS A 400 -18.20 1.91 2.71
CA LYS A 400 -18.68 0.82 3.57
C LYS A 400 -17.56 -0.15 3.97
N HIS A 401 -16.66 -0.47 3.04
CA HIS A 401 -15.58 -1.45 3.25
C HIS A 401 -14.23 -0.82 3.56
N ASN A 402 -14.18 0.48 3.89
CA ASN A 402 -12.96 1.23 4.16
C ASN A 402 -11.90 1.11 3.03
N MET A 403 -12.36 1.12 1.78
CA MET A 403 -11.53 1.04 0.58
C MET A 403 -11.30 2.44 -0.01
N PRO A 404 -10.13 2.71 -0.61
CA PRO A 404 -9.87 3.99 -1.25
C PRO A 404 -10.77 4.19 -2.47
N TYR A 405 -11.24 5.42 -2.62
CA TYR A 405 -11.92 5.90 -3.82
C TYR A 405 -11.26 7.23 -4.22
N LEU A 406 -10.19 7.14 -4.99
CA LEU A 406 -9.39 8.32 -5.35
C LEU A 406 -10.00 9.00 -6.58
N SER A 407 -10.47 10.22 -6.41
CA SER A 407 -11.09 11.01 -7.48
C SER A 407 -10.60 12.45 -7.38
N VAL A 408 -9.78 12.87 -8.33
CA VAL A 408 -9.04 14.14 -8.31
C VAL A 408 -9.26 14.91 -9.61
N SER A 409 -8.91 16.20 -9.65
CA SER A 409 -8.99 16.96 -10.90
C SER A 409 -7.95 16.49 -11.94
N PHE A 410 -8.15 16.81 -13.22
CA PHE A 410 -7.18 16.47 -14.26
C PHE A 410 -5.79 17.07 -13.98
N LEU A 411 -5.73 18.30 -13.48
CA LEU A 411 -4.47 18.97 -13.13
C LEU A 411 -3.78 18.26 -11.96
N GLU A 412 -4.54 17.92 -10.93
CA GLU A 412 -4.03 17.22 -9.75
C GLU A 412 -3.51 15.82 -10.11
N ALA A 413 -4.20 15.09 -10.98
CA ALA A 413 -3.72 13.79 -11.47
C ALA A 413 -2.38 13.90 -12.20
N ASN A 414 -2.16 14.98 -12.98
CA ASN A 414 -0.86 15.27 -13.60
C ASN A 414 0.22 15.55 -12.54
N VAL A 415 -0.10 16.34 -11.51
CA VAL A 415 0.83 16.61 -10.40
C VAL A 415 1.23 15.32 -9.70
N LEU A 416 0.27 14.45 -9.39
CA LEU A 416 0.51 13.15 -8.75
C LEU A 416 1.39 12.25 -9.64
N THR A 417 1.06 12.13 -10.92
CA THR A 417 1.81 11.28 -11.87
C THR A 417 3.24 11.77 -12.05
N ILE A 418 3.45 13.06 -12.27
CA ILE A 418 4.79 13.65 -12.38
C ILE A 418 5.54 13.51 -11.05
N GLY A 419 4.85 13.62 -9.91
CA GLY A 419 5.39 13.35 -8.58
C GLY A 419 5.93 11.92 -8.46
N THR A 420 5.14 10.90 -8.80
CA THR A 420 5.57 9.49 -8.80
C THR A 420 6.76 9.26 -9.70
N LEU A 421 6.71 9.76 -10.94
CA LEU A 421 7.79 9.64 -11.91
C LEU A 421 9.07 10.35 -11.45
N ARG A 422 8.94 11.50 -10.78
CA ARG A 422 10.07 12.24 -10.21
C ARG A 422 10.70 11.48 -9.05
N THR A 423 9.91 10.93 -8.14
CA THR A 423 10.40 10.13 -7.01
C THR A 423 11.23 8.94 -7.50
N ALA A 424 10.69 8.15 -8.44
CA ALA A 424 11.42 7.04 -9.03
C ALA A 424 12.67 7.53 -9.80
N ALA A 425 12.60 8.68 -10.49
CA ALA A 425 13.76 9.25 -11.17
C ALA A 425 14.90 9.63 -10.22
N LEU A 426 14.58 10.21 -9.06
CA LEU A 426 15.58 10.59 -8.06
C LEU A 426 16.22 9.34 -7.44
N GLN A 427 15.42 8.33 -7.09
CA GLN A 427 15.92 7.05 -6.60
C GLN A 427 16.81 6.34 -7.64
N ALA A 428 16.47 6.43 -8.93
CA ALA A 428 17.31 5.93 -10.02
C ALA A 428 18.67 6.67 -10.09
N ARG A 429 18.72 7.97 -9.81
CA ARG A 429 19.97 8.75 -9.78
C ARG A 429 20.87 8.37 -8.61
N ASP A 430 20.31 7.99 -7.47
CA ASP A 430 21.09 7.71 -6.26
C ASP A 430 21.85 6.36 -6.31
N ILE A 431 21.51 5.46 -7.23
CA ILE A 431 22.15 4.13 -7.42
C ILE A 431 23.66 4.22 -7.82
N THR A 432 24.24 5.40 -8.04
CA THR A 432 25.64 5.62 -8.48
C THR A 432 26.64 5.56 -7.33
N ASN A 433 26.17 5.54 -6.08
CA ASN A 433 27.00 5.29 -4.90
C ASN A 433 26.53 3.98 -4.25
N PRO A 434 26.99 2.81 -4.72
CA PRO A 434 26.56 1.53 -4.15
C PRO A 434 27.25 1.30 -2.81
N ILE A 435 26.52 1.45 -1.70
CA ILE A 435 26.86 0.79 -0.44
C ILE A 435 26.24 -0.62 -0.48
N PRO A 436 26.89 -1.68 0.03
CA PRO A 436 26.48 -3.07 -0.20
C PRO A 436 25.04 -3.33 0.24
N LYS A 437 24.33 -4.11 -0.59
CA LYS A 437 22.96 -4.59 -0.38
C LYS A 437 22.81 -5.20 1.02
N ASN A 438 21.95 -4.61 1.85
CA ASN A 438 21.25 -5.29 2.93
C ASN A 438 19.79 -4.81 2.91
N LEU A 439 18.87 -5.78 2.90
CA LEU A 439 17.41 -5.84 3.14
C LEU A 439 16.67 -4.59 3.69
N VAL A 440 16.79 -3.42 3.07
CA VAL A 440 16.23 -2.14 3.57
C VAL A 440 15.13 -1.56 2.67
N TRP A 441 14.82 -2.17 1.53
CA TRP A 441 13.85 -1.61 0.56
C TRP A 441 12.38 -2.02 0.75
N GLU A 442 12.06 -2.97 1.63
CA GLU A 442 10.66 -3.37 1.91
C GLU A 442 9.98 -2.55 3.03
N ALA A 443 10.70 -1.61 3.66
CA ALA A 443 10.13 -0.68 4.64
C ALA A 443 9.64 0.66 4.03
N ALA A 444 9.64 0.80 2.70
CA ALA A 444 9.46 2.10 2.02
C ALA A 444 8.07 2.33 1.38
N THR A 445 7.04 1.56 1.73
CA THR A 445 5.63 1.87 1.39
C THR A 445 4.66 1.52 2.51
N SER A 446 4.84 2.17 3.67
CA SER A 446 3.74 2.46 4.60
C SER A 446 3.70 3.98 4.80
N SER A 447 2.57 4.58 4.42
CA SER A 447 2.15 5.98 4.67
C SER A 447 3.11 7.10 4.24
N PHE A 448 2.55 8.20 3.74
CA PHE A 448 3.30 9.45 3.61
C PHE A 448 3.68 9.92 5.03
N ALA A 449 4.92 9.64 5.41
CA ALA A 449 5.50 10.10 6.66
C ALA A 449 5.70 11.62 6.66
N SER A 450 5.30 12.29 7.73
CA SER A 450 5.69 13.67 8.04
C SER A 450 7.22 13.76 8.23
N GLN A 451 7.97 13.93 7.15
CA GLN A 451 9.44 13.97 7.19
C GLN A 451 9.95 15.26 7.86
N ILE A 452 10.81 15.11 8.86
CA ILE A 452 11.51 16.21 9.55
C ILE A 452 12.92 16.32 8.95
N SER A 453 13.21 17.46 8.32
CA SER A 453 14.49 17.71 7.63
C SER A 453 15.58 18.17 8.60
N LEU A 454 16.86 18.06 8.21
CA LEU A 454 17.96 18.72 8.93
C LEU A 454 17.71 20.24 9.02
N GLY A 455 18.10 20.83 10.15
CA GLY A 455 17.84 22.23 10.49
C GLY A 455 16.43 22.48 11.03
N ALA A 456 15.56 21.47 11.11
CA ALA A 456 14.25 21.60 11.73
C ALA A 456 14.38 21.72 13.26
N ARG A 457 13.60 22.63 13.84
CA ARG A 457 13.56 22.86 15.28
C ARG A 457 12.15 23.12 15.78
N ILE A 458 11.90 22.77 17.04
CA ILE A 458 10.71 23.15 17.81
C ILE A 458 11.16 23.77 19.13
N SER A 459 10.43 24.77 19.60
CA SER A 459 10.74 25.48 20.84
C SER A 459 9.55 25.46 21.80
N VAL A 460 9.83 25.59 23.09
CA VAL A 460 8.79 25.73 24.12
C VAL A 460 7.94 26.99 23.87
N ARG A 461 8.56 28.10 23.45
CA ARG A 461 7.86 29.38 23.21
C ARG A 461 6.84 29.32 22.08
N ASP A 462 7.16 28.58 21.02
CA ASP A 462 6.31 28.50 19.83
C ASP A 462 5.19 27.47 19.97
N ASN A 463 5.20 26.68 21.05
CA ASN A 463 4.27 25.58 21.31
C ASN A 463 4.11 24.63 20.10
N GLN A 464 5.22 24.38 19.41
CA GLN A 464 5.27 23.55 18.21
C GLN A 464 5.51 22.09 18.57
N THR A 465 4.89 21.20 17.82
CA THR A 465 4.99 19.74 17.99
C THR A 465 5.15 19.05 16.65
N TRP A 466 5.89 17.96 16.60
CA TRP A 466 5.86 17.06 15.44
C TRP A 466 4.86 15.93 15.70
N VAL A 467 4.06 15.57 14.71
CA VAL A 467 2.88 14.69 14.87
C VAL A 467 3.02 13.47 13.96
N SER A 468 2.69 12.28 14.45
CA SER A 468 2.69 11.05 13.64
C SER A 468 1.65 11.10 12.52
N ASP A 469 1.81 10.30 11.48
CA ASP A 469 0.96 10.36 10.26
C ASP A 469 -0.53 10.16 10.53
N ASN A 470 -0.85 9.23 11.43
CA ASN A 470 -2.20 8.93 11.88
C ASN A 470 -2.69 9.85 13.00
N ARG A 471 -1.88 10.84 13.40
CA ARG A 471 -2.12 11.77 14.52
C ARG A 471 -2.32 11.11 15.88
N THR A 472 -1.98 9.83 16.03
CA THR A 472 -2.10 9.11 17.30
C THR A 472 -1.06 9.59 18.31
N PHE A 473 0.15 9.93 17.86
CA PHE A 473 1.24 10.37 18.72
C PHE A 473 1.76 11.76 18.32
N ALA A 474 2.25 12.52 19.30
CA ALA A 474 2.94 13.78 19.10
C ALA A 474 4.24 13.82 19.92
N ILE A 475 5.26 14.52 19.44
CA ILE A 475 6.51 14.82 20.14
C ILE A 475 6.69 16.33 20.29
N GLY A 476 7.11 16.76 21.47
CA GLY A 476 7.25 18.16 21.84
C GLY A 476 7.43 18.36 23.34
N PHE A 477 7.14 19.56 23.83
CA PHE A 477 7.36 19.94 25.22
C PHE A 477 6.08 19.82 26.06
N VAL A 478 6.18 19.11 27.19
CA VAL A 478 5.08 18.90 28.15
C VAL A 478 5.45 19.55 29.49
N PRO A 479 4.56 20.34 30.12
CA PRO A 479 4.84 20.97 31.41
C PRO A 479 4.92 19.95 32.55
N THR A 480 5.88 20.08 33.46
CA THR A 480 6.14 19.12 34.56
C THR A 480 5.47 19.51 35.89
N GLY A 481 4.50 20.42 35.87
CA GLY A 481 3.69 20.83 37.04
C GLY A 481 4.26 21.98 37.89
N THR A 482 5.52 22.38 37.68
CA THR A 482 6.08 23.61 38.26
C THR A 482 6.12 24.74 37.24
N ASN A 483 5.89 25.99 37.67
CA ASN A 483 5.93 27.15 36.76
C ASN A 483 7.28 27.22 36.05
N ASN A 484 7.26 27.21 34.72
CA ASN A 484 8.39 27.34 33.80
C ASN A 484 9.31 26.11 33.61
N HIS A 485 8.92 24.89 34.02
CA HIS A 485 9.67 23.67 33.69
C HIS A 485 8.91 22.77 32.71
N PHE A 486 9.65 22.23 31.74
CA PHE A 486 9.15 21.39 30.67
C PHE A 486 9.99 20.12 30.53
N GLN A 487 9.41 19.06 29.98
CA GLN A 487 10.13 17.88 29.54
C GLN A 487 9.86 17.62 28.06
N LEU A 488 10.85 17.09 27.34
CA LEU A 488 10.65 16.59 26.00
C LEU A 488 9.94 15.25 26.09
N ALA A 489 8.82 15.08 25.41
CA ALA A 489 8.04 13.85 25.51
C ALA A 489 7.38 13.45 24.19
N ILE A 490 7.09 12.15 24.07
CA ILE A 490 6.10 11.60 23.14
C ILE A 490 4.84 11.25 23.94
N TRP A 491 3.67 11.65 23.47
CA TRP A 491 2.37 11.35 24.09
C TRP A 491 1.31 10.95 23.07
N TYR A 492 0.20 10.37 23.54
CA TYR A 492 -0.99 10.16 22.72
C TYR A 492 -1.71 11.49 22.45
N ASN A 493 -1.75 11.92 21.19
CA ASN A 493 -2.07 13.29 20.81
C ASN A 493 -3.57 13.64 20.86
N GLU A 494 -4.47 12.70 20.55
CA GLU A 494 -5.91 12.96 20.46
C GLU A 494 -6.72 12.45 21.68
N LEU A 495 -6.04 12.02 22.76
CA LEU A 495 -6.75 11.59 23.98
C LEU A 495 -7.19 12.78 24.84
N PRO A 496 -8.42 12.79 25.37
CA PRO A 496 -8.88 13.80 26.30
C PRO A 496 -8.19 13.67 27.67
N GLY A 497 -7.96 14.81 28.33
CA GLY A 497 -7.35 14.87 29.67
C GLY A 497 -5.87 15.22 29.63
N ASP A 498 -5.15 14.86 30.68
CA ASP A 498 -3.71 15.07 30.77
C ASP A 498 -2.97 14.21 29.72
N GLN A 499 -1.92 14.79 29.14
CA GLN A 499 -1.12 14.12 28.12
C GLN A 499 -0.52 12.83 28.67
N THR A 500 -0.95 11.69 28.12
CA THR A 500 -0.38 10.40 28.48
C THR A 500 0.97 10.24 27.79
N VAL A 501 2.04 10.54 28.53
CA VAL A 501 3.43 10.41 28.07
C VAL A 501 3.82 8.92 27.98
N VAL A 502 4.49 8.55 26.89
CA VAL A 502 4.96 7.18 26.61
C VAL A 502 6.47 7.11 26.39
N TRP A 503 7.12 8.26 26.19
CA TRP A 503 8.57 8.35 26.05
C TRP A 503 9.08 9.73 26.49
N SER A 504 10.16 9.79 27.26
CA SER A 504 10.86 11.04 27.62
C SER A 504 12.34 10.77 27.92
N PRO A 505 13.28 11.46 27.24
CA PRO A 505 14.72 11.27 27.45
C PRO A 505 15.26 12.07 28.64
N ASN A 506 14.54 13.12 29.09
CA ASN A 506 14.97 14.02 30.14
C ASN A 506 13.97 14.08 31.31
N ARG A 507 13.23 12.99 31.56
CA ARG A 507 12.21 12.90 32.63
C ARG A 507 12.71 13.29 34.04
N ASN A 508 14.00 13.07 34.31
CA ASN A 508 14.64 13.40 35.59
C ASN A 508 15.40 14.74 35.56
N SER A 509 15.46 15.42 34.40
CA SER A 509 16.19 16.68 34.18
C SER A 509 15.34 17.65 33.34
N PRO A 510 14.31 18.30 33.93
CA PRO A 510 13.45 19.26 33.23
C PRO A 510 14.23 20.46 32.69
N VAL A 511 13.71 21.08 31.63
CA VAL A 511 14.29 22.24 30.95
C VAL A 511 13.43 23.50 31.11
N GLY A 512 14.03 24.67 30.92
CA GLY A 512 13.38 25.96 31.00
C GLY A 512 12.52 26.30 29.79
N LYS A 513 11.90 27.49 29.83
CA LYS A 513 11.01 28.02 28.78
C LYS A 513 11.70 28.39 27.46
N ASP A 514 13.02 28.42 27.45
CA ASP A 514 13.85 28.81 26.30
C ASP A 514 14.48 27.59 25.60
N ALA A 515 14.07 26.38 26.01
CA ALA A 515 14.55 25.14 25.45
C ALA A 515 14.10 24.90 24.01
N ILE A 516 14.99 24.28 23.23
CA ILE A 516 14.82 23.98 21.80
C ILE A 516 15.22 22.52 21.56
N LEU A 517 14.39 21.80 20.80
CA LEU A 517 14.77 20.54 20.19
C LEU A 517 15.12 20.82 18.73
N GLU A 518 16.33 20.46 18.31
CA GLU A 518 16.83 20.67 16.96
C GLU A 518 17.41 19.38 16.39
N LEU A 519 17.07 19.09 15.14
CA LEU A 519 17.81 18.13 14.33
C LEU A 519 18.87 18.90 13.54
N ASP A 520 20.10 18.95 14.07
CA ASP A 520 21.14 19.82 13.53
C ASP A 520 21.68 19.35 12.16
N ASP A 521 22.45 20.19 11.49
CA ASP A 521 23.04 19.90 10.18
C ASP A 521 24.07 18.74 10.21
N THR A 522 24.58 18.37 11.39
CA THR A 522 25.45 17.20 11.58
C THR A 522 24.67 15.89 11.64
N GLY A 523 23.34 15.99 11.73
CA GLY A 523 22.43 14.86 11.85
C GLY A 523 22.14 14.44 13.28
N ASN A 524 22.52 15.25 14.29
CA ASN A 524 22.27 14.96 15.68
C ASN A 524 20.94 15.57 16.13
N LEU A 525 20.09 14.79 16.80
CA LEU A 525 18.93 15.34 17.51
C LEU A 525 19.40 15.82 18.89
N VAL A 526 19.30 17.12 19.14
CA VAL A 526 19.86 17.79 20.31
C VAL A 526 18.78 18.59 21.03
N LEU A 527 18.67 18.39 22.34
CA LEU A 527 17.89 19.21 23.26
C LEU A 527 18.82 20.23 23.90
N ILE A 528 18.56 21.51 23.64
CA ILE A 528 19.39 22.63 24.09
C ILE A 528 18.57 23.51 25.02
N ASP A 529 19.13 23.86 26.18
CA ASP A 529 18.58 24.84 27.12
C ASP A 529 19.67 25.83 27.53
N ASP A 530 19.42 27.13 27.40
CA ASP A 530 20.40 28.20 27.68
C ASP A 530 21.82 27.96 27.10
N LYS A 531 21.89 27.48 25.85
CA LYS A 531 23.12 27.10 25.11
C LYS A 531 23.87 25.88 25.65
N THR A 532 23.31 25.18 26.62
CA THR A 532 23.81 23.91 27.13
C THR A 532 23.05 22.75 26.51
N THR A 533 23.77 21.72 26.06
CA THR A 533 23.15 20.49 25.56
C THR A 533 22.71 19.65 26.75
N VAL A 534 21.38 19.53 26.94
CA VAL A 534 20.78 18.75 28.03
C VAL A 534 20.70 17.27 27.65
N TRP A 535 20.41 16.98 26.38
CA TRP A 535 20.36 15.62 25.85
C TRP A 535 20.71 15.63 24.35
N ALA A 536 21.34 14.55 23.88
CA ALA A 536 21.57 14.35 22.46
C ALA A 536 21.43 12.87 22.10
N SER A 537 21.00 12.62 20.86
CA SER A 537 20.97 11.26 20.30
C SER A 537 22.36 10.64 20.05
N ASN A 538 23.43 11.46 20.16
CA ASN A 538 24.82 11.09 19.88
C ASN A 538 25.01 10.53 18.45
N THR A 539 24.30 11.12 17.49
CA THR A 539 24.35 10.71 16.07
C THR A 539 25.06 11.71 15.16
N SER A 540 25.79 12.67 15.73
CA SER A 540 26.62 13.62 14.96
C SER A 540 27.53 12.87 13.99
N ASN A 541 27.44 13.21 12.70
CA ASN A 541 28.20 12.60 11.61
C ASN A 541 27.98 11.08 11.43
N ALA A 542 26.97 10.49 12.07
CA ALA A 542 26.58 9.09 11.89
C ALA A 542 25.78 8.85 10.60
N GLY A 543 25.65 9.88 9.75
CA GLY A 543 25.02 9.81 8.44
C GLY A 543 23.51 10.07 8.42
N VAL A 544 22.93 10.60 9.51
CA VAL A 544 21.52 11.03 9.58
C VAL A 544 21.24 12.15 8.57
N LYS A 545 20.09 12.09 7.90
CA LYS A 545 19.61 13.08 6.93
C LYS A 545 18.18 13.55 7.17
N MET A 546 17.39 12.81 7.93
CA MET A 546 16.02 13.18 8.28
C MET A 546 15.56 12.40 9.52
N ALA A 547 14.48 12.85 10.14
CA ALA A 547 13.72 12.08 11.11
C ALA A 547 12.32 11.75 10.58
N THR A 548 11.77 10.62 11.05
CA THR A 548 10.40 10.18 10.77
C THR A 548 9.70 9.75 12.05
N PHE A 549 8.39 9.92 12.11
CA PHE A 549 7.59 9.59 13.28
C PHE A 549 6.47 8.60 12.94
N SER A 550 6.65 7.35 13.35
CA SER A 550 5.78 6.22 13.00
C SER A 550 4.45 6.25 13.76
N GLU A 551 3.41 5.67 13.15
CA GLU A 551 2.11 5.42 13.77
C GLU A 551 2.15 4.53 15.03
N SER A 552 3.24 3.78 15.24
CA SER A 552 3.45 2.98 16.45
C SER A 552 3.96 3.79 17.65
N GLY A 553 4.29 5.08 17.45
CA GLY A 553 4.94 5.92 18.47
C GLY A 553 6.48 5.89 18.41
N ASN A 554 7.07 5.21 17.42
CA ASN A 554 8.53 5.17 17.24
C ASN A 554 9.04 6.42 16.49
N PHE A 555 9.91 7.20 17.13
CA PHE A 555 10.61 8.34 16.52
C PHE A 555 11.98 7.90 16.04
N ILE A 556 12.28 8.08 14.76
CA ILE A 556 13.41 7.43 14.09
C ILE A 556 14.27 8.47 13.37
N LEU A 557 15.57 8.47 13.65
CA LEU A 557 16.57 9.20 12.86
C LEU A 557 17.10 8.29 11.75
N CYS A 558 16.98 8.76 10.51
CA CYS A 558 17.26 7.99 9.31
C CYS A 558 18.44 8.58 8.54
N SER A 559 19.27 7.71 7.97
CA SER A 559 20.26 8.11 6.98
C SER A 559 19.60 8.46 5.63
N ALA A 560 20.40 8.94 4.67
CA ALA A 560 19.95 9.13 3.27
C ALA A 560 19.30 7.87 2.66
N THR A 561 19.71 6.69 3.13
CA THR A 561 19.21 5.39 2.66
C THR A 561 18.09 4.84 3.55
N LEU A 562 17.46 5.68 4.37
CA LEU A 562 16.43 5.29 5.34
C LEU A 562 16.88 4.21 6.35
N ARG A 563 18.20 4.07 6.54
CA ARG A 563 18.72 3.21 7.61
C ARG A 563 18.43 3.90 8.92
N ARG A 564 17.80 3.16 9.85
CA ARG A 564 17.64 3.60 11.25
C ARG A 564 19.03 3.77 11.86
N VAL A 565 19.42 5.01 12.07
CA VAL A 565 20.66 5.37 12.79
C VAL A 565 20.37 5.41 14.28
N TRP A 566 19.19 5.92 14.65
CA TRP A 566 18.70 5.99 16.03
C TRP A 566 17.18 5.84 16.03
N GLN A 567 16.63 5.29 17.12
CA GLN A 567 15.18 5.20 17.31
C GLN A 567 14.81 5.30 18.80
N SER A 568 13.64 5.88 19.09
CA SER A 568 13.14 6.01 20.47
C SER A 568 12.82 4.66 21.08
N PHE A 569 12.39 3.67 20.28
CA PHE A 569 12.10 2.32 20.76
C PHE A 569 13.32 1.57 21.33
N SER A 570 14.54 1.94 20.91
CA SER A 570 15.79 1.42 21.47
C SER A 570 16.27 2.17 22.70
N HIS A 571 15.50 3.15 23.17
CA HIS A 571 15.79 3.97 24.37
C HIS A 571 14.51 4.10 25.20
N PRO A 572 13.89 2.99 25.64
CA PRO A 572 12.62 3.05 26.38
C PRO A 572 12.74 3.90 27.66
N SER A 573 11.62 4.48 28.08
CA SER A 573 11.53 5.25 29.33
C SER A 573 10.87 4.42 30.42
N ASP A 574 9.61 4.67 30.74
CA ASP A 574 8.78 3.90 31.68
C ASP A 574 7.70 3.06 30.99
N THR A 575 7.49 3.25 29.68
CA THR A 575 6.39 2.64 28.92
C THR A 575 6.88 1.87 27.69
N LEU A 576 6.30 0.67 27.48
CA LEU A 576 6.40 -0.14 26.28
C LEU A 576 5.09 -0.09 25.49
N LEU A 577 5.20 0.21 24.19
CA LEU A 577 4.07 0.23 23.25
C LEU A 577 3.89 -1.12 22.52
N PRO A 578 2.71 -1.39 21.96
CA PRO A 578 2.49 -2.59 21.15
C PRO A 578 3.51 -2.72 20.01
N GLY A 579 4.18 -3.86 19.93
CA GLY A 579 5.23 -4.14 18.94
C GLY A 579 6.59 -3.50 19.23
N GLN A 580 6.78 -2.83 20.37
CA GLN A 580 8.09 -2.38 20.83
C GLN A 580 8.85 -3.55 21.47
N PRO A 581 10.00 -3.97 20.91
CA PRO A 581 10.79 -5.05 21.49
C PRO A 581 11.63 -4.54 22.68
N LEU A 582 11.54 -5.22 23.81
CA LEU A 582 12.49 -5.10 24.91
C LEU A 582 13.53 -6.22 24.76
N THR A 583 14.73 -5.87 24.30
CA THR A 583 15.86 -6.80 24.14
C THR A 583 16.62 -6.96 25.45
N VAL A 584 17.48 -7.98 25.53
CA VAL A 584 18.32 -8.26 26.72
C VAL A 584 19.17 -7.06 27.15
N SER A 585 19.56 -6.20 26.20
CA SER A 585 20.39 -5.01 26.44
C SER A 585 19.62 -3.76 26.88
N LEU A 586 18.30 -3.84 27.01
CA LEU A 586 17.44 -2.69 27.32
C LEU A 586 16.76 -2.86 28.67
N GLU A 587 16.49 -1.73 29.32
CA GLU A 587 15.74 -1.67 30.56
C GLU A 587 14.64 -0.61 30.47
N LEU A 588 13.45 -0.94 30.99
CA LEU A 588 12.40 0.03 31.26
C LEU A 588 12.62 0.57 32.67
N THR A 589 12.63 1.88 32.87
CA THR A 589 12.95 2.48 34.17
C THR A 589 11.89 3.46 34.62
N SER A 590 11.45 3.35 35.88
CA SER A 590 10.54 4.34 36.46
C SER A 590 11.25 5.69 36.67
N SER A 591 10.46 6.74 36.94
CA SER A 591 10.99 7.99 37.50
C SER A 591 11.48 7.76 38.93
N LYS A 592 12.52 8.48 39.34
CA LYS A 592 13.01 8.41 40.72
C LYS A 592 11.89 8.80 41.67
N SER A 593 11.67 7.98 42.70
CA SER A 593 10.67 8.29 43.71
C SER A 593 11.10 9.51 44.52
N PRO A 594 10.26 10.53 44.69
CA PRO A 594 10.56 11.67 45.56
C PRO A 594 10.80 11.27 47.03
N LEU A 595 10.36 10.07 47.44
CA LEU A 595 10.41 9.59 48.81
C LEU A 595 11.73 8.89 49.17
N HIS A 596 12.35 8.19 48.21
CA HIS A 596 13.48 7.31 48.48
C HIS A 596 14.62 7.42 47.46
N GLU A 597 14.49 8.29 46.44
CA GLU A 597 15.46 8.53 45.36
C GLU A 597 15.87 7.30 44.51
N GLY A 598 15.46 6.10 44.90
CA GLY A 598 15.56 4.87 44.12
C GLY A 598 14.59 4.84 42.94
N TYR A 599 14.82 3.89 42.04
CA TYR A 599 14.01 3.65 40.86
C TYR A 599 13.81 2.15 40.61
N TYR A 600 12.78 1.82 39.86
CA TYR A 600 12.45 0.46 39.47
C TYR A 600 12.90 0.22 38.03
N ALA A 601 13.31 -1.00 37.73
CA ALA A 601 13.64 -1.41 36.37
C ALA A 601 12.95 -2.73 35.98
N LEU A 602 12.56 -2.84 34.71
CA LEU A 602 12.18 -4.09 34.05
C LEU A 602 13.29 -4.44 33.07
N ASN A 603 13.94 -5.58 33.26
CA ASN A 603 15.02 -6.05 32.40
C ASN A 603 15.03 -7.59 32.30
N MET A 604 15.86 -8.13 31.41
CA MET A 604 16.09 -9.56 31.30
C MET A 604 17.34 -9.93 32.09
N LEU A 605 17.18 -10.75 33.13
CA LEU A 605 18.29 -11.31 33.90
C LEU A 605 18.81 -12.55 33.18
N GLN A 606 20.09 -12.53 32.83
CA GLN A 606 20.77 -13.62 32.15
C GLN A 606 21.61 -14.43 33.14
N GLU A 607 21.26 -15.69 33.32
CA GLU A 607 22.03 -16.70 34.04
C GLU A 607 22.77 -17.62 33.05
N PRO A 608 23.78 -18.42 33.48
CA PRO A 608 24.58 -19.25 32.57
C PRO A 608 23.77 -20.20 31.68
N THR A 609 22.60 -20.65 32.15
CA THR A 609 21.74 -21.62 31.45
C THR A 609 20.30 -21.15 31.26
N SER A 610 19.93 -19.98 31.77
CA SER A 610 18.57 -19.48 31.72
C SER A 610 18.47 -17.96 31.59
N LEU A 611 17.31 -17.49 31.13
CA LEU A 611 16.96 -16.09 31.03
C LEU A 611 15.58 -15.89 31.62
N SER A 612 15.42 -14.87 32.47
CA SER A 612 14.13 -14.49 33.06
C SER A 612 13.87 -13.00 32.92
N LEU A 613 12.61 -12.63 32.69
CA LEU A 613 12.18 -11.23 32.76
C LEU A 613 11.96 -10.87 34.24
N ALA A 614 12.56 -9.79 34.73
CA ALA A 614 12.49 -9.44 36.15
C ALA A 614 12.17 -7.98 36.38
N LEU A 615 11.47 -7.72 37.48
CA LEU A 615 11.35 -6.38 38.04
C LEU A 615 12.34 -6.24 39.20
N THR A 616 13.21 -5.24 39.10
CA THR A 616 14.26 -4.96 40.07
C THR A 616 14.08 -3.60 40.72
N TYR A 617 14.51 -3.49 41.98
CA TYR A 617 14.58 -2.22 42.70
C TYR A 617 16.03 -1.79 42.85
N ASN A 618 16.33 -0.58 42.39
CA ASN A 618 17.64 0.04 42.46
C ASN A 618 17.62 1.10 43.58
N PRO A 619 18.31 0.86 44.71
CA PRO A 619 18.36 1.82 45.81
C PRO A 619 19.20 3.07 45.45
N PRO A 620 19.05 4.18 46.19
CA PRO A 620 19.87 5.37 45.98
C PRO A 620 21.37 5.12 46.26
N GLU A 621 22.24 5.86 45.56
CA GLU A 621 23.71 5.71 45.60
C GLU A 621 24.34 5.89 47.00
N SER A 622 23.61 6.47 47.96
CA SER A 622 24.07 6.66 49.34
C SER A 622 23.99 5.39 50.22
N TYR A 623 23.60 4.25 49.65
CA TYR A 623 23.49 2.97 50.36
C TYR A 623 24.84 2.24 50.36
N ASP A 624 25.36 1.88 51.54
CA ASP A 624 26.71 1.33 51.73
C ASP A 624 26.91 -0.01 50.96
N PRO A 625 27.96 -0.19 50.13
CA PRO A 625 28.13 -1.36 49.26
C PRO A 625 28.58 -2.64 50.00
N SER A 626 28.64 -2.60 51.33
CA SER A 626 29.17 -3.68 52.17
C SER A 626 28.20 -4.86 52.34
N ASP A 627 26.92 -4.70 51.99
CA ASP A 627 25.95 -5.78 51.83
C ASP A 627 25.88 -6.22 50.36
N SER A 628 26.29 -7.45 50.09
CA SER A 628 26.48 -8.06 48.77
C SER A 628 25.20 -8.39 47.98
N HIS A 629 24.15 -7.58 48.11
CA HIS A 629 22.86 -7.76 47.43
C HIS A 629 22.43 -6.49 46.69
N THR A 630 23.23 -6.10 45.69
CA THR A 630 22.87 -5.08 44.71
C THR A 630 21.82 -5.65 43.74
N ASN A 631 20.70 -4.92 43.58
CA ASN A 631 19.52 -5.23 42.76
C ASN A 631 18.66 -6.40 43.27
N TYR A 632 17.63 -6.10 44.07
CA TYR A 632 16.65 -7.10 44.49
C TYR A 632 15.57 -7.28 43.42
N SER A 633 15.48 -8.49 42.85
CA SER A 633 14.35 -8.90 42.03
C SER A 633 13.18 -9.29 42.92
N TYR A 634 12.03 -8.63 42.77
CA TYR A 634 10.81 -8.91 43.55
C TYR A 634 9.69 -9.53 42.72
N TRP A 635 9.91 -9.64 41.41
CA TRP A 635 9.00 -10.34 40.51
C TRP A 635 9.83 -10.95 39.40
N SER A 636 9.60 -12.24 39.16
CA SER A 636 10.14 -12.97 38.02
C SER A 636 9.00 -13.43 37.13
N GLY A 637 9.12 -13.12 35.85
CA GLY A 637 8.34 -13.72 34.79
C GLY A 637 8.80 -15.14 34.48
N PRO A 638 8.29 -15.73 33.39
CA PRO A 638 8.65 -17.07 32.98
C PRO A 638 10.16 -17.22 32.70
N GLU A 639 10.76 -18.28 33.21
CA GLU A 639 12.16 -18.64 32.97
C GLU A 639 12.28 -19.47 31.69
N ILE A 640 13.30 -19.17 30.89
CA ILE A 640 13.56 -19.85 29.62
C ILE A 640 14.97 -20.42 29.65
N SER A 641 15.11 -21.73 29.44
CA SER A 641 16.40 -22.43 29.46
C SER A 641 16.83 -22.88 28.06
N ASN A 642 18.14 -23.02 27.84
CA ASN A 642 18.75 -23.55 26.62
C ASN A 642 18.32 -22.85 25.31
N VAL A 643 18.19 -21.53 25.33
CA VAL A 643 17.80 -20.73 24.16
C VAL A 643 19.00 -20.42 23.27
N THR A 644 18.86 -20.62 21.96
CA THR A 644 19.81 -20.16 20.94
C THR A 644 19.12 -19.18 20.00
N GLY A 645 19.71 -18.00 19.76
CA GLY A 645 19.16 -16.93 18.92
C GLY A 645 18.75 -15.67 19.69
N ASP A 646 18.06 -14.76 19.03
CA ASP A 646 17.61 -13.48 19.61
C ASP A 646 16.44 -13.71 20.59
N VAL A 647 16.49 -13.03 21.75
CA VAL A 647 15.46 -13.07 22.79
C VAL A 647 14.88 -11.69 22.98
N VAL A 648 13.55 -11.57 22.86
CA VAL A 648 12.83 -10.30 22.99
C VAL A 648 11.54 -10.47 23.79
N ALA A 649 11.24 -9.52 24.65
CA ALA A 649 9.93 -9.40 25.28
C ALA A 649 9.12 -8.39 24.48
N LEU A 650 7.89 -8.75 24.12
CA LEU A 650 7.01 -7.88 23.33
C LEU A 650 5.56 -8.01 23.78
N MET A 651 4.85 -6.88 23.74
CA MET A 651 3.41 -6.83 23.90
C MET A 651 2.78 -6.69 22.52
N ASP A 652 1.79 -7.52 22.21
CA ASP A 652 1.05 -7.40 20.96
C ASP A 652 -0.13 -6.42 21.06
N LYS A 653 -0.85 -6.24 19.95
CA LYS A 653 -2.02 -5.36 19.89
C LYS A 653 -3.24 -5.91 20.62
N ALA A 654 -3.30 -7.22 20.87
CA ALA A 654 -4.39 -7.84 21.62
C ALA A 654 -4.18 -7.70 23.14
N GLY A 655 -2.98 -7.36 23.59
CA GLY A 655 -2.62 -7.28 25.00
C GLY A 655 -2.04 -8.59 25.54
N SER A 656 -1.59 -9.52 24.68
CA SER A 656 -0.73 -10.61 25.12
C SER A 656 0.69 -10.08 25.27
N PHE A 657 1.34 -10.38 26.39
CA PHE A 657 2.72 -10.02 26.69
C PHE A 657 3.52 -11.28 26.95
N GLY A 658 4.65 -11.43 26.28
CA GLY A 658 5.50 -12.60 26.47
C GLY A 658 6.86 -12.46 25.83
N ILE A 659 7.66 -13.50 26.05
CA ILE A 659 9.04 -13.61 25.58
C ILE A 659 9.05 -14.52 24.35
N VAL A 660 9.67 -14.05 23.28
CA VAL A 660 9.80 -14.75 22.00
C VAL A 660 11.28 -15.05 21.77
N TYR A 661 11.59 -16.30 21.38
CA TYR A 661 12.96 -16.75 21.17
C TYR A 661 13.11 -17.85 20.10
N GLY A 662 14.34 -18.02 19.61
CA GLY A 662 14.74 -19.05 18.62
C GLY A 662 14.98 -18.50 17.21
N VAL A 663 15.75 -19.25 16.40
CA VAL A 663 16.21 -18.88 15.03
C VAL A 663 15.06 -18.55 14.06
N SER A 664 13.84 -18.96 14.39
CA SER A 664 12.60 -18.77 13.61
C SER A 664 11.42 -18.22 14.45
N SER A 665 11.65 -17.77 15.70
CA SER A 665 10.57 -17.40 16.65
C SER A 665 9.62 -18.56 17.03
N ASP A 666 10.09 -19.81 17.00
CA ASP A 666 9.28 -21.01 17.25
C ASP A 666 8.88 -21.21 18.73
N GLY A 667 9.54 -20.51 19.66
CA GLY A 667 9.28 -20.58 21.09
C GLY A 667 8.68 -19.29 21.65
N ILE A 668 7.49 -19.38 22.24
CA ILE A 668 6.79 -18.28 22.89
C ILE A 668 6.41 -18.69 24.29
N VAL A 669 6.79 -17.87 25.27
CA VAL A 669 6.39 -18.04 26.66
C VAL A 669 5.64 -16.79 27.10
N TYR A 670 4.35 -16.96 27.36
CA TYR A 670 3.46 -15.86 27.78
C TYR A 670 3.74 -15.49 29.23
N VAL A 671 3.98 -14.21 29.48
CA VAL A 671 3.92 -13.59 30.81
C VAL A 671 2.45 -13.34 31.16
N TYR A 672 1.68 -12.85 30.18
CA TYR A 672 0.24 -12.68 30.24
C TYR A 672 -0.35 -12.98 28.85
N LYS A 673 -1.38 -13.81 28.80
CA LYS A 673 -2.09 -14.14 27.57
C LYS A 673 -3.51 -13.64 27.68
N ASN A 674 -3.96 -12.85 26.70
CA ASN A 674 -5.35 -12.43 26.64
C ASN A 674 -6.22 -13.57 26.09
N ASP A 675 -7.29 -13.94 26.80
CA ASP A 675 -8.23 -15.00 26.39
C ASP A 675 -8.96 -14.69 25.07
N ALA A 676 -9.03 -13.41 24.68
CA ALA A 676 -9.58 -12.99 23.39
C ALA A 676 -8.63 -13.22 22.19
N ASP A 677 -7.38 -13.60 22.43
CA ASP A 677 -6.37 -13.83 21.40
C ASP A 677 -6.33 -15.32 20.98
N ASN A 678 -6.91 -15.63 19.82
CA ASN A 678 -6.77 -16.93 19.15
C ASN A 678 -5.41 -17.08 18.41
N GLY A 679 -4.51 -16.11 18.57
CA GLY A 679 -3.23 -16.00 17.91
C GLY A 679 -2.02 -16.40 18.76
N SER A 680 -0.85 -16.45 18.09
CA SER A 680 0.45 -16.52 18.76
C SER A 680 1.05 -15.11 18.90
N LEU A 681 1.91 -14.86 19.91
CA LEU A 681 2.79 -13.66 19.98
C LEU A 681 3.66 -13.62 18.72
N SER A 682 3.17 -12.99 17.66
CA SER A 682 3.92 -12.85 16.42
C SER A 682 5.13 -11.95 16.67
N SER A 683 6.34 -12.46 16.42
CA SER A 683 7.51 -11.61 16.20
C SER A 683 7.15 -10.61 15.10
N ALA A 684 7.46 -9.34 15.33
CA ALA A 684 6.95 -8.18 14.59
C ALA A 684 6.88 -8.42 13.06
N GLY A 685 5.70 -8.82 12.58
CA GLY A 685 5.51 -9.22 11.19
C GLY A 685 4.08 -9.67 10.93
N ASN A 686 3.32 -8.79 10.29
CA ASN A 686 2.08 -9.11 9.57
C ASN A 686 0.91 -9.70 10.38
N ARG A 687 0.32 -8.89 11.24
CA ARG A 687 -1.14 -8.91 11.44
C ARG A 687 -1.74 -7.52 11.29
N THR A 688 -2.56 -7.36 10.25
CA THR A 688 -3.55 -6.30 10.14
C THR A 688 -4.64 -6.56 11.19
N VAL A 689 -4.71 -5.71 12.21
CA VAL A 689 -5.80 -5.78 13.20
C VAL A 689 -6.78 -4.65 12.91
N THR A 690 -8.00 -5.08 12.63
CA THR A 690 -9.23 -4.30 12.64
C THR A 690 -9.59 -3.96 14.09
N GLY A 691 -9.75 -2.68 14.44
CA GLY A 691 -10.34 -2.27 15.71
C GLY A 691 -9.42 -1.44 16.62
N SER A 692 -9.98 -0.39 17.20
CA SER A 692 -9.36 0.77 17.82
C SER A 692 -9.15 0.63 19.34
N ASP A 693 -8.28 -0.28 19.78
CA ASP A 693 -7.94 -0.44 21.20
C ASP A 693 -6.50 0.02 21.46
N LEU A 694 -6.34 1.25 21.97
CA LEU A 694 -5.01 1.75 22.37
C LEU A 694 -4.56 1.01 23.63
N ARG A 695 -3.32 0.53 23.64
CA ARG A 695 -2.74 -0.22 24.75
C ARG A 695 -1.34 0.26 25.07
N ARG A 696 -0.95 0.15 26.34
CA ARG A 696 0.41 0.44 26.81
C ARG A 696 0.76 -0.44 28.02
N LEU A 697 2.03 -0.76 28.17
CA LEU A 697 2.58 -1.45 29.33
C LEU A 697 3.53 -0.49 30.04
N THR A 698 3.19 -0.04 31.24
CA THR A 698 3.94 1.00 31.95
C THR A 698 4.45 0.50 33.30
N LEU A 699 5.73 0.75 33.57
CA LEU A 699 6.35 0.57 34.88
C LEU A 699 6.12 1.83 35.72
N GLU A 700 5.22 1.71 36.69
CA GLU A 700 4.81 2.83 37.52
C GLU A 700 5.88 3.21 38.56
N THR A 701 5.78 4.42 39.11
CA THR A 701 6.63 4.88 40.22
C THR A 701 6.45 4.07 41.50
N ASN A 702 5.37 3.28 41.60
CA ASN A 702 5.13 2.34 42.70
C ASN A 702 5.84 0.98 42.52
N GLY A 703 6.56 0.77 41.40
CA GLY A 703 7.27 -0.47 41.10
C GLY A 703 6.43 -1.56 40.44
N ASN A 704 5.15 -1.33 40.16
CA ASN A 704 4.34 -2.31 39.45
C ASN A 704 4.39 -2.09 37.93
N LEU A 705 4.44 -3.19 37.19
CA LEU A 705 4.28 -3.19 35.74
C LEU A 705 2.81 -3.43 35.42
N ARG A 706 2.15 -2.46 34.79
CA ARG A 706 0.71 -2.54 34.47
C ARG A 706 0.44 -2.40 32.99
N MET A 707 -0.46 -3.24 32.49
CA MET A 707 -1.01 -3.12 31.16
C MET A 707 -2.31 -2.33 31.21
N TYR A 708 -2.40 -1.31 30.37
CA TYR A 708 -3.55 -0.44 30.26
C TYR A 708 -4.18 -0.55 28.88
N ARG A 709 -5.52 -0.58 28.83
CA ARG A 709 -6.32 -0.39 27.62
C ARG A 709 -7.05 0.94 27.72
N TRP A 710 -7.06 1.71 26.64
CA TRP A 710 -7.90 2.88 26.54
C TRP A 710 -9.34 2.45 26.30
N ASP A 711 -10.24 2.86 27.18
CA ASP A 711 -11.65 2.55 27.08
C ASP A 711 -12.47 3.83 26.92
N ASN A 712 -13.33 3.83 25.90
CA ASN A 712 -14.13 4.99 25.52
C ASN A 712 -15.45 5.10 26.28
N ASP A 713 -15.83 4.08 27.08
CA ASP A 713 -17.15 4.05 27.75
C ASP A 713 -17.12 3.33 29.11
N VAL A 714 -16.25 3.78 30.01
CA VAL A 714 -16.26 3.32 31.41
C VAL A 714 -17.11 4.28 32.22
N ASN A 715 -18.35 3.88 32.54
CA ASN A 715 -19.31 4.71 33.27
C ASN A 715 -19.53 6.11 32.65
N GLY A 716 -19.52 6.21 31.31
CA GLY A 716 -19.67 7.47 30.58
C GLY A 716 -18.41 8.36 30.55
N SER A 717 -17.26 7.85 30.97
CA SER A 717 -15.96 8.55 30.93
C SER A 717 -14.93 7.78 30.09
N ARG A 718 -14.08 8.52 29.37
CA ARG A 718 -12.98 7.95 28.58
C ARG A 718 -11.72 7.93 29.44
N GLN A 719 -11.17 6.75 29.71
CA GLN A 719 -10.02 6.60 30.61
C GLN A 719 -9.17 5.35 30.31
N TRP A 720 -7.95 5.34 30.83
CA TRP A 720 -7.10 4.16 30.84
C TRP A 720 -7.57 3.18 31.91
N VAL A 721 -7.89 1.94 31.50
CA VAL A 721 -8.31 0.85 32.37
C VAL A 721 -7.16 -0.14 32.53
N PRO A 722 -6.74 -0.50 33.76
CA PRO A 722 -5.75 -1.55 33.96
C PRO A 722 -6.36 -2.91 33.65
N GLU A 723 -5.75 -3.67 32.75
CA GLU A 723 -6.16 -5.04 32.42
C GLU A 723 -5.32 -6.08 33.15
N TRP A 724 -4.04 -5.78 33.38
CA TRP A 724 -3.10 -6.70 34.02
C TRP A 724 -2.08 -5.93 34.86
N ALA A 725 -1.61 -6.56 35.93
CA ALA A 725 -0.51 -6.09 36.76
C ALA A 725 0.42 -7.28 37.07
N ALA A 726 1.74 -7.04 37.04
CA ALA A 726 2.73 -8.06 37.35
C ALA A 726 2.61 -8.54 38.80
N VAL A 727 2.41 -7.61 39.73
CA VAL A 727 2.30 -7.90 41.17
C VAL A 727 0.90 -7.58 41.66
N SER A 728 0.16 -8.60 42.13
CA SER A 728 -1.22 -8.44 42.61
C SER A 728 -1.31 -7.79 43.99
N ASN A 729 -0.35 -8.10 44.88
CA ASN A 729 -0.30 -7.55 46.24
C ASN A 729 0.81 -6.49 46.34
N PRO A 730 0.48 -5.20 46.55
CA PRO A 730 1.48 -4.14 46.63
C PRO A 730 2.58 -4.37 47.69
N CYS A 731 2.32 -5.16 48.73
CA CYS A 731 3.31 -5.52 49.75
C CYS A 731 4.47 -6.38 49.22
N ASP A 732 4.29 -7.04 48.07
CA ASP A 732 5.30 -7.91 47.47
C ASP A 732 6.29 -7.11 46.60
N ILE A 733 6.05 -5.80 46.38
CA ILE A 733 6.95 -4.93 45.63
C ILE A 733 8.10 -4.46 46.54
N ALA A 734 9.33 -4.63 46.09
CA ALA A 734 10.50 -4.17 46.85
C ALA A 734 10.49 -2.65 47.07
N GLY A 735 10.98 -2.21 48.22
CA GLY A 735 10.95 -0.80 48.61
C GLY A 735 9.60 -0.30 49.14
N VAL A 736 8.51 -1.09 49.05
CA VAL A 736 7.20 -0.72 49.64
C VAL A 736 7.14 -0.96 51.14
N LEU A 737 7.82 -1.98 51.68
CA LEU A 737 7.85 -2.23 53.13
C LEU A 737 8.66 -1.18 53.92
N SER A 738 9.49 -0.38 53.25
CA SER A 738 10.10 0.84 53.80
C SER A 738 9.06 1.95 54.04
N ILE A 739 7.94 1.93 53.30
CA ILE A 739 6.84 2.90 53.39
C ILE A 739 5.88 2.55 54.54
N LEU A 740 5.64 1.25 54.81
CA LEU A 740 4.70 0.81 55.85
C LEU A 740 5.25 0.83 57.28
N LEU A 741 6.56 1.04 57.47
CA LEU A 741 7.15 1.26 58.79
C LEU A 741 7.07 2.73 59.27
N CYS A 742 6.62 3.67 58.42
CA CYS A 742 6.54 5.09 58.80
C CYS A 742 5.13 5.71 58.79
N TYR A 743 4.10 5.05 58.25
CA TYR A 743 2.73 5.54 58.36
C TYR A 743 1.76 4.43 58.81
N SER A 744 1.55 4.37 60.12
CA SER A 744 0.37 3.83 60.80
C SER A 744 0.06 2.33 60.60
N LEU A 745 0.34 1.57 61.68
CA LEU A 745 -0.67 0.79 62.40
C LEU A 745 -2.10 1.08 61.94
N LEU A 746 -2.75 0.14 61.24
CA LEU A 746 -4.15 -0.29 61.42
C LEU A 746 -4.60 -1.14 60.21
N ARG A 747 -4.94 -2.40 60.49
CA ARG A 747 -5.70 -3.36 59.65
C ARG A 747 -4.92 -4.18 58.61
N CYS A 748 -4.20 -5.19 59.08
CA CYS A 748 -4.32 -6.53 58.52
C CYS A 748 -4.01 -7.56 59.62
N ARG A 749 -5.05 -8.27 60.08
CA ARG A 749 -4.94 -9.44 60.94
C ARG A 749 -4.61 -10.64 60.05
N THR A 750 -3.72 -11.51 60.54
CA THR A 750 -3.39 -12.89 60.10
C THR A 750 -2.72 -12.98 58.72
N HIS A 751 -1.50 -13.50 58.51
CA HIS A 751 -0.75 -14.58 59.15
C HIS A 751 0.77 -14.33 59.08
N HIS A 752 1.49 -14.84 60.09
CA HIS A 752 2.94 -14.87 60.26
C HIS A 752 3.72 -15.49 59.08
N GLN A 753 4.70 -14.75 58.53
CA GLN A 753 6.04 -15.23 58.11
C GLN A 753 6.93 -14.09 57.57
N CYS A 754 7.21 -13.06 58.36
CA CYS A 754 8.33 -12.15 58.10
C CYS A 754 9.10 -11.95 59.41
N LEU A 755 10.15 -12.74 59.60
CA LEU A 755 11.30 -12.56 60.52
C LEU A 755 11.94 -13.92 60.81
N ARG A 756 12.77 -14.43 59.90
CA ARG A 756 13.83 -15.41 60.18
C ARG A 756 14.75 -15.52 58.97
N GLN A 757 15.67 -14.57 58.83
CA GLN A 757 17.00 -14.74 58.20
C GLN A 757 17.70 -13.38 58.07
N TYR A 758 17.92 -12.71 59.20
CA TYR A 758 19.02 -11.77 59.38
C TYR A 758 19.51 -12.02 60.81
N TRP A 759 20.84 -12.16 60.98
CA TRP A 759 21.57 -12.73 62.13
C TRP A 759 21.88 -14.24 62.05
N SER A 760 22.81 -14.60 61.17
CA SER A 760 24.04 -15.37 61.50
C SER A 760 25.04 -15.29 60.36
#